data_AF-A0AAD6D4F1-F1
#
_entry.id   AF-A0AAD6D4F1-F1
#
_cell.length_a   1.000
_cell.length_b   1.000
_cell.length_c   1.000
_cell.angle_alpha   90.00
_cell.angle_beta   90.00
_cell.angle_gamma   90.00
#
_symmetry.space_group_name_H-M   'P 1'
#
loop_
_entity.id
_entity.type
_entity.pdbx_description
1 polymer ?
#
loop_
_entity_poly.entity_id
_entity_poly.type
_entity_poly.pdbx_seq_one_letter_code
_entity_poly.pdbx_strand_id
1 'polypeptide(L)'
;MWKTFTSILAAQSILQGNKDSSPLSRLQNLRTTLEQIRQISGTAGVSIGVLHHGQELYKENLGYYDVAAKQAADSQTLYGLGSLTKSMTALAIGGLVNDGLLTWETPVKDILPDFQHKSASVTNLTTVVDLLAHRTGLSSDISFTFQGDGEALLPAEQMIPTFNNMDQVESFRGKWSYNSWGYAIAGRIIEKLSNCSFHEYLKSNLYDKLGMENTTTRIPSHYSGNIAKPYATDSNANPIHLQSPMIFKDTLFEAAAGAYSNVDDLLTYSTSILAAYQDSGDSALKELETLLSSQIPVLGPSFLERSYAMGWIRTQLPGTLGVMGENIAILDDVDKLPKIGHGSPSMLCIYHQGSTVGYYTNIALFPETQSAIVVLANSIPLTDSPDTIMQALSQALFDFPNPVDLVSFTEDTSNKLIHKYKQQADNIASRRRIGTRRFSLREYAGRYINDLKNFVVEIHVGPENNTLEVLFQGRESQRYSLRHLEDNIFEWSLSLDEEAERGRYHITEVDYFLIYFRTVMAQVDYLLFCQESTNMAVSEDRSIAIVGVGPSLSRSLALWLASLGWNIALISRSEEPLSKIATEIKNAQKNPDAKVIYKTGDTSDPSSLKTALDWCVEQFQCKLDVLNYNAAHVSEINIMDLTPEALESDLKVSAVGTLVAGQWFAQNARVDRVAQGEYPVFLVTGGLLDKNPVPFFSSLSISKSASQNVSRLFAQWLPERYSILVGMPLVQGTVTGSATGKFEGGVHPDDIIQELFKSFFEDRENLQDGIESWTVERIM
;
A
#
# COMPACT_ATOMS: atom_id res chain seq x y z
N MET A 1 30.95 25.61 53.69
CA MET A 1 31.78 24.47 53.28
C MET A 1 32.32 24.80 51.90
N TRP A 2 33.59 25.19 51.83
CA TRP A 2 34.28 25.63 50.62
C TRP A 2 34.69 24.42 49.76
N LYS A 3 34.60 24.57 48.44
CA LYS A 3 35.54 24.11 47.38
C LYS A 3 34.80 23.59 46.14
N THR A 4 35.04 24.32 45.03
CA THR A 4 35.34 23.89 43.65
C THR A 4 34.52 24.61 42.58
N PHE A 5 34.94 25.85 42.28
CA PHE A 5 34.70 26.52 41.01
C PHE A 5 36.01 26.44 40.21
N THR A 6 36.20 25.39 39.43
CA THR A 6 37.30 25.29 38.46
C THR A 6 36.98 24.22 37.41
N SER A 7 36.05 24.54 36.50
CA SER A 7 35.85 23.74 35.26
C SER A 7 35.07 24.44 34.15
N ILE A 8 34.68 25.72 34.29
CA ILE A 8 33.87 26.42 33.26
C ILE A 8 34.70 26.96 32.09
N LEU A 9 36.03 27.01 32.18
CA LEU A 9 36.89 27.54 31.11
C LEU A 9 37.43 26.51 30.10
N ALA A 10 37.12 25.21 30.28
CA ALA A 10 37.47 24.17 29.29
C ALA A 10 36.25 23.72 28.44
N ALA A 11 35.03 24.15 28.78
CA ALA A 11 33.81 23.84 28.03
C ALA A 11 33.37 24.96 27.07
N GLN A 12 34.07 26.11 27.07
CA GLN A 12 33.80 27.22 26.15
C GLN A 12 34.74 27.27 24.93
N SER A 13 35.74 26.38 24.83
CA SER A 13 36.60 26.27 23.64
C SER A 13 36.21 25.15 22.67
N ILE A 14 35.14 24.38 22.95
CA ILE A 14 34.62 23.34 22.04
C ILE A 14 33.33 23.80 21.33
N LEU A 15 32.75 24.94 21.73
CA LEU A 15 31.60 25.59 21.09
C LEU A 15 31.98 26.80 20.22
N GLN A 16 33.16 26.74 19.60
CA GLN A 16 33.56 27.59 18.46
C GLN A 16 34.02 26.72 17.26
N GLY A 17 33.32 25.60 17.02
CA GLY A 17 33.50 24.82 15.79
C GLY A 17 32.85 25.53 14.59
N ASN A 18 33.67 26.24 13.81
CA ASN A 18 33.47 26.63 12.41
C ASN A 18 32.04 26.98 11.94
N LYS A 19 31.60 28.22 12.19
CA LYS A 19 30.50 28.84 11.40
C LYS A 19 30.92 29.26 9.98
N ASP A 20 32.17 29.01 9.58
CA ASP A 20 32.73 29.33 8.25
C ASP A 20 33.24 28.08 7.52
N SER A 21 32.53 26.95 7.57
CA SER A 21 32.85 25.81 6.69
C SER A 21 32.12 25.99 5.36
N SER A 22 32.83 25.90 4.23
CA SER A 22 32.19 25.92 2.90
C SER A 22 31.33 24.65 2.70
N PRO A 23 30.32 24.66 1.80
CA PRO A 23 29.57 23.45 1.46
C PRO A 23 30.47 22.27 1.08
N LEU A 24 31.53 22.52 0.29
CA LEU A 24 32.53 21.52 -0.07
C LEU A 24 33.22 20.92 1.17
N SER A 25 33.64 21.77 2.12
CA SER A 25 34.30 21.30 3.34
C SER A 25 33.36 20.44 4.21
N ARG A 26 32.08 20.78 4.29
CA ARG A 26 31.08 19.97 5.02
C ARG A 26 30.87 18.61 4.35
N LEU A 27 30.76 18.58 3.02
CA LEU A 27 30.63 17.33 2.25
C LEU A 27 31.86 16.43 2.42
N GLN A 28 33.08 16.99 2.34
CA GLN A 28 34.32 16.24 2.56
C GLN A 28 34.40 15.65 3.98
N ASN A 29 33.89 16.36 4.98
CA ASN A 29 33.86 15.88 6.37
C ASN A 29 32.86 14.73 6.59
N LEU A 30 31.92 14.49 5.68
CA LEU A 30 30.98 13.37 5.79
C LEU A 30 31.58 12.01 5.45
N ARG A 31 32.77 11.93 4.84
CA ARG A 31 33.32 10.65 4.33
C ARG A 31 33.22 9.49 5.33
N THR A 32 33.56 9.72 6.60
CA THR A 32 33.47 8.70 7.65
C THR A 32 32.02 8.27 7.92
N THR A 33 31.10 9.22 8.01
CA THR A 33 29.66 8.96 8.19
C THR A 33 29.09 8.16 7.02
N LEU A 34 29.46 8.51 5.79
CA LEU A 34 29.01 7.79 4.59
C LEU A 34 29.54 6.35 4.56
N GLU A 35 30.80 6.15 4.95
CA GLU A 35 31.40 4.82 5.07
C GLU A 35 30.74 3.98 6.18
N GLN A 36 30.36 4.59 7.32
CA GLN A 36 29.58 3.92 8.36
C GLN A 36 28.23 3.44 7.83
N ILE A 37 27.47 4.32 7.17
CA ILE A 37 26.18 3.98 6.57
C ILE A 37 26.34 2.82 5.57
N ARG A 38 27.37 2.87 4.72
CA ARG A 38 27.68 1.79 3.77
C ARG A 38 27.97 0.46 4.47
N GLN A 39 28.77 0.47 5.53
CA GLN A 39 29.14 -0.72 6.28
C GLN A 39 27.96 -1.33 7.04
N ILE A 40 27.16 -0.52 7.75
CA ILE A 40 25.99 -0.97 8.51
C ILE A 40 24.95 -1.61 7.58
N SER A 41 24.70 -0.99 6.43
CA SER A 41 23.75 -1.50 5.43
C SER A 41 24.25 -2.70 4.63
N GLY A 42 25.55 -3.04 4.75
CA GLY A 42 26.23 -4.08 3.97
C GLY A 42 26.37 -3.78 2.47
N THR A 43 26.25 -2.50 2.08
CA THR A 43 26.34 -2.08 0.68
C THR A 43 27.78 -2.27 0.14
N ALA A 44 27.94 -3.00 -0.96
CA ALA A 44 29.24 -3.35 -1.53
C ALA A 44 30.05 -2.13 -2.02
N GLY A 45 29.42 -1.27 -2.81
CA GLY A 45 30.02 -0.08 -3.41
C GLY A 45 28.99 1.02 -3.65
N VAL A 46 29.44 2.27 -3.57
CA VAL A 46 28.63 3.47 -3.77
C VAL A 46 29.41 4.51 -4.56
N SER A 47 28.79 5.10 -5.58
CA SER A 47 29.29 6.28 -6.29
C SER A 47 28.38 7.48 -6.04
N ILE A 48 28.98 8.64 -5.72
CA ILE A 48 28.28 9.86 -5.30
C ILE A 48 28.71 11.04 -6.18
N GLY A 49 27.74 11.87 -6.57
CA GLY A 49 27.98 13.17 -7.20
C GLY A 49 27.06 14.25 -6.63
N VAL A 50 27.58 15.47 -6.51
CA VAL A 50 26.83 16.64 -6.02
C VAL A 50 27.07 17.83 -6.94
N LEU A 51 25.98 18.43 -7.42
CA LEU A 51 25.93 19.74 -8.05
C LEU A 51 25.51 20.79 -7.03
N HIS A 52 26.07 21.99 -7.13
CA HIS A 52 25.60 23.17 -6.41
C HIS A 52 25.75 24.40 -7.30
N HIS A 53 24.70 25.22 -7.40
CA HIS A 53 24.67 26.38 -8.29
C HIS A 53 25.03 26.05 -9.75
N GLY A 54 24.50 24.92 -10.24
CA GLY A 54 24.69 24.46 -11.62
C GLY A 54 26.11 23.99 -11.95
N GLN A 55 26.97 23.79 -10.95
CA GLN A 55 28.35 23.34 -11.12
C GLN A 55 28.62 22.09 -10.28
N GLU A 56 29.50 21.23 -10.78
CA GLU A 56 30.01 20.08 -10.01
C GLU A 56 30.78 20.57 -8.78
N LEU A 57 30.30 20.18 -7.60
CA LEU A 57 30.87 20.58 -6.32
C LEU A 57 31.69 19.45 -5.70
N TYR A 58 31.19 18.22 -5.73
CA TYR A 58 31.76 17.11 -4.97
C TYR A 58 31.46 15.76 -5.63
N LYS A 59 32.46 14.86 -5.61
CA LYS A 59 32.33 13.45 -5.94
C LYS A 59 33.03 12.61 -4.89
N GLU A 60 32.45 11.47 -4.56
CA GLU A 60 33.01 10.53 -3.59
C GLU A 60 32.61 9.12 -4.00
N ASN A 61 33.49 8.16 -3.77
CA ASN A 61 33.20 6.76 -4.05
C ASN A 61 33.71 5.89 -2.91
N LEU A 62 32.89 4.93 -2.51
CA LEU A 62 33.13 4.07 -1.36
C LEU A 62 32.96 2.60 -1.76
N GLY A 63 33.76 1.72 -1.18
CA GLY A 63 33.67 0.28 -1.45
C GLY A 63 34.07 -0.13 -2.88
N TYR A 64 33.48 -1.21 -3.37
CA TYR A 64 33.89 -1.88 -4.60
C TYR A 64 32.70 -2.14 -5.53
N TYR A 65 32.88 -1.85 -6.82
CA TYR A 65 31.93 -2.30 -7.85
C TYR A 65 32.10 -3.79 -8.16
N ASP A 66 33.30 -4.34 -7.91
CA ASP A 66 33.61 -5.78 -7.92
C ASP A 66 34.37 -6.15 -6.65
N VAL A 67 33.65 -6.72 -5.67
CA VAL A 67 34.19 -7.13 -4.37
C VAL A 67 35.24 -8.23 -4.52
N ALA A 68 35.03 -9.19 -5.43
CA ALA A 68 35.93 -10.33 -5.60
C ALA A 68 37.27 -9.90 -6.23
N ALA A 69 37.22 -9.00 -7.21
CA ALA A 69 38.41 -8.43 -7.84
C ALA A 69 38.99 -7.22 -7.08
N LYS A 70 38.30 -6.73 -6.03
CA LYS A 70 38.63 -5.51 -5.29
C LYS A 70 38.76 -4.28 -6.18
N GLN A 71 37.90 -4.15 -7.19
CA GLN A 71 37.88 -2.99 -8.06
C GLN A 71 36.98 -1.91 -7.46
N ALA A 72 37.58 -0.76 -7.14
CA ALA A 72 36.90 0.34 -6.48
C ALA A 72 35.86 0.98 -7.41
N ALA A 73 34.70 1.33 -6.85
CA ALA A 73 33.69 2.14 -7.54
C ALA A 73 34.25 3.52 -7.91
N ASP A 74 33.80 4.06 -9.03
CA ASP A 74 34.10 5.42 -9.49
C ASP A 74 32.87 6.12 -10.11
N SER A 75 33.01 7.37 -10.53
CA SER A 75 31.91 8.17 -11.09
C SER A 75 31.43 7.68 -12.47
N GLN A 76 32.23 6.87 -13.16
CA GLN A 76 31.93 6.31 -14.49
C GLN A 76 31.42 4.87 -14.43
N THR A 77 31.42 4.26 -13.24
CA THR A 77 30.89 2.92 -12.98
C THR A 77 29.41 2.90 -13.33
N LEU A 78 28.99 1.99 -14.20
CA LEU A 78 27.57 1.81 -14.55
C LEU A 78 26.83 1.00 -13.48
N TYR A 79 25.66 1.50 -13.09
CA TYR A 79 24.73 0.85 -12.15
C TYR A 79 23.36 0.69 -12.81
N GLY A 80 22.63 -0.36 -12.43
CA GLY A 80 21.22 -0.47 -12.78
C GLY A 80 20.43 0.59 -12.02
N LEU A 81 19.67 1.42 -12.74
CA LEU A 81 18.93 2.53 -12.14
C LEU A 81 17.63 2.09 -11.45
N GLY A 82 17.12 0.90 -11.80
CA GLY A 82 15.82 0.46 -11.33
C GLY A 82 14.77 1.53 -11.63
N SER A 83 13.87 1.75 -10.67
CA SER A 83 12.74 2.68 -10.82
C SER A 83 13.08 4.13 -11.18
N LEU A 84 14.33 4.59 -11.03
CA LEU A 84 14.75 5.89 -11.57
C LEU A 84 14.59 5.96 -13.11
N THR A 85 14.57 4.83 -13.81
CA THR A 85 14.23 4.76 -15.25
C THR A 85 12.90 5.46 -15.59
N LYS A 86 11.96 5.49 -14.65
CA LYS A 86 10.64 6.12 -14.81
C LYS A 86 10.74 7.61 -15.15
N SER A 87 11.69 8.35 -14.55
CA SER A 87 11.86 9.77 -14.88
C SER A 87 12.28 9.98 -16.34
N MET A 88 13.11 9.08 -16.88
CA MET A 88 13.55 9.09 -18.28
C MET A 88 12.41 8.70 -19.23
N THR A 89 11.62 7.68 -18.87
CA THR A 89 10.42 7.30 -19.62
C THR A 89 9.39 8.42 -19.67
N ALA A 90 9.17 9.14 -18.57
CA ALA A 90 8.27 10.28 -18.52
C ALA A 90 8.74 11.43 -19.45
N LEU A 91 10.03 11.75 -19.44
CA LEU A 91 10.61 12.71 -20.39
C LEU A 91 10.48 12.25 -21.84
N ALA A 92 10.65 10.96 -22.12
CA ALA A 92 10.46 10.40 -23.46
C ALA A 92 9.02 10.58 -23.98
N ILE A 93 8.01 10.39 -23.11
CA ILE A 93 6.61 10.72 -23.41
C ILE A 93 6.44 12.22 -23.65
N GLY A 94 7.07 13.07 -22.83
CA GLY A 94 7.08 14.52 -23.05
C GLY A 94 7.64 14.92 -24.42
N GLY A 95 8.67 14.21 -24.91
CA GLY A 95 9.18 14.38 -26.26
C GLY A 95 8.13 14.10 -27.35
N LEU A 96 7.35 13.03 -27.20
CA LEU A 96 6.25 12.72 -28.12
C LEU A 96 5.13 13.76 -28.09
N VAL A 97 4.86 14.35 -26.92
CA VAL A 97 3.91 15.44 -26.77
C VAL A 97 4.41 16.69 -27.48
N ASN A 98 5.69 17.05 -27.28
CA ASN A 98 6.33 18.18 -27.96
C ASN A 98 6.31 18.01 -29.49
N ASP A 99 6.48 16.78 -29.98
CA ASP A 99 6.43 16.46 -31.41
C ASP A 99 4.99 16.40 -31.97
N GLY A 100 3.97 16.59 -31.13
CA GLY A 100 2.57 16.61 -31.52
C GLY A 100 1.97 15.23 -31.83
N LEU A 101 2.63 14.15 -31.40
CA LEU A 101 2.17 12.77 -31.63
C LEU A 101 1.08 12.34 -30.64
N LEU A 102 1.01 12.98 -29.47
CA LEU A 102 -0.08 12.86 -28.50
C LEU A 102 -0.21 14.15 -27.67
N THR A 103 -1.26 14.24 -26.86
CA THR A 103 -1.39 15.25 -25.80
C THR A 103 -1.50 14.57 -24.44
N TRP A 104 -1.26 15.29 -23.34
CA TRP A 104 -1.38 14.77 -21.98
C TRP A 104 -2.79 14.23 -21.65
N GLU A 105 -3.82 14.67 -22.38
CA GLU A 105 -5.22 14.27 -22.27
C GLU A 105 -5.60 13.11 -23.21
N THR A 106 -4.70 12.68 -24.10
CA THR A 106 -4.98 11.62 -25.06
C THR A 106 -5.29 10.31 -24.32
N PRO A 107 -6.48 9.71 -24.52
CA PRO A 107 -6.81 8.41 -23.93
C PRO A 107 -5.88 7.31 -24.44
N VAL A 108 -5.40 6.45 -23.55
CA VAL A 108 -4.47 5.36 -23.89
C VAL A 108 -5.07 4.41 -24.93
N LYS A 109 -6.37 4.10 -24.82
CA LYS A 109 -7.10 3.25 -25.77
C LYS A 109 -7.08 3.75 -27.22
N ASP A 110 -6.91 5.06 -27.43
CA ASP A 110 -6.89 5.65 -28.77
C ASP A 110 -5.53 5.41 -29.45
N ILE A 111 -4.48 5.17 -28.66
CA ILE A 111 -3.12 4.81 -29.12
C ILE A 111 -2.96 3.28 -29.19
N LEU A 112 -3.46 2.58 -28.16
CA LEU A 112 -3.39 1.13 -27.97
C LEU A 112 -4.82 0.55 -27.89
N PRO A 113 -5.45 0.18 -29.02
CA PRO A 113 -6.85 -0.27 -29.04
C PRO A 113 -7.15 -1.53 -28.22
N ASP A 114 -6.12 -2.33 -27.91
CA ASP A 114 -6.16 -3.51 -27.06
C ASP A 114 -6.10 -3.18 -25.55
N PHE A 115 -5.89 -1.92 -25.18
CA PHE A 115 -6.10 -1.42 -23.82
C PHE A 115 -7.60 -1.40 -23.51
N GLN A 116 -8.09 -2.49 -22.92
CA GLN A 116 -9.49 -2.79 -22.66
C GLN A 116 -9.60 -3.44 -21.27
N HIS A 117 -9.49 -2.61 -20.24
CA HIS A 117 -9.61 -3.04 -18.86
C HIS A 117 -11.07 -3.40 -18.50
N LYS A 118 -11.26 -4.29 -17.51
CA LYS A 118 -12.59 -4.71 -17.02
C LYS A 118 -13.45 -3.56 -16.45
N SER A 119 -12.80 -2.52 -15.93
CA SER A 119 -13.45 -1.27 -15.47
C SER A 119 -13.58 -0.28 -16.63
N ALA A 120 -14.81 0.12 -16.93
CA ALA A 120 -15.12 1.08 -18.00
C ALA A 120 -14.45 2.45 -17.78
N SER A 121 -14.31 2.88 -16.53
CA SER A 121 -13.63 4.15 -16.19
C SER A 121 -12.15 4.08 -16.55
N VAL A 122 -11.47 2.99 -16.18
CA VAL A 122 -10.05 2.78 -16.51
C VAL A 122 -9.87 2.73 -18.03
N THR A 123 -10.68 1.96 -18.75
CA THR A 123 -10.57 1.87 -20.22
C THR A 123 -10.79 3.20 -20.92
N ASN A 124 -11.81 3.96 -20.53
CA ASN A 124 -12.23 5.14 -21.28
C ASN A 124 -11.50 6.43 -20.88
N LEU A 125 -10.99 6.53 -19.65
CA LEU A 125 -10.49 7.78 -19.09
C LEU A 125 -8.99 7.79 -18.83
N THR A 126 -8.32 6.63 -18.84
CA THR A 126 -6.87 6.56 -18.58
C THR A 126 -6.10 7.30 -19.67
N THR A 127 -5.33 8.31 -19.27
CA THR A 127 -4.35 9.02 -20.11
C THR A 127 -2.92 8.66 -19.71
N VAL A 128 -1.94 9.12 -20.49
CA VAL A 128 -0.51 8.95 -20.13
C VAL A 128 -0.18 9.58 -18.76
N VAL A 129 -0.84 10.67 -18.37
CA VAL A 129 -0.64 11.28 -17.05
C VAL A 129 -1.09 10.32 -15.94
N ASP A 130 -2.20 9.59 -16.15
CA ASP A 130 -2.69 8.63 -15.16
C ASP A 130 -1.72 7.47 -14.92
N LEU A 131 -1.05 7.02 -16.00
CA LEU A 131 -0.02 5.99 -15.96
C LEU A 131 1.25 6.51 -15.27
N LEU A 132 1.76 7.67 -15.68
CA LEU A 132 3.02 8.24 -15.21
C LEU A 132 2.94 8.75 -13.76
N ALA A 133 1.73 9.12 -13.30
CA ALA A 133 1.48 9.63 -11.96
C ALA A 133 0.92 8.58 -10.97
N HIS A 134 0.84 7.30 -11.34
CA HIS A 134 0.38 6.21 -10.48
C HIS A 134 -1.03 6.42 -9.90
N ARG A 135 -1.99 6.83 -10.75
CA ARG A 135 -3.34 7.22 -10.30
C ARG A 135 -4.48 6.47 -11.00
N THR A 136 -4.19 5.27 -11.52
CA THR A 136 -5.19 4.39 -12.13
C THR A 136 -6.07 3.66 -11.10
N GLY A 137 -5.60 3.52 -9.85
CA GLY A 137 -6.29 2.79 -8.79
C GLY A 137 -6.22 1.25 -8.92
N LEU A 138 -5.36 0.75 -9.81
CA LEU A 138 -5.17 -0.69 -10.02
C LEU A 138 -4.14 -1.28 -9.07
N SER A 139 -4.30 -2.57 -8.77
CA SER A 139 -3.34 -3.39 -8.03
C SER A 139 -1.95 -3.30 -8.67
N SER A 140 -0.91 -3.24 -7.84
CA SER A 140 0.47 -2.98 -8.27
C SER A 140 1.41 -4.15 -8.13
N ASP A 141 0.91 -5.33 -7.72
CA ASP A 141 1.77 -6.46 -7.39
C ASP A 141 2.53 -6.96 -8.62
N ILE A 142 3.87 -6.91 -8.52
CA ILE A 142 4.80 -7.45 -9.50
C ILE A 142 5.51 -8.72 -8.99
N SER A 143 5.36 -9.06 -7.71
CA SER A 143 6.18 -10.07 -7.01
C SER A 143 6.02 -11.48 -7.58
N PHE A 144 4.90 -11.79 -8.20
CA PHE A 144 4.70 -13.05 -8.94
C PHE A 144 5.29 -13.02 -10.35
N THR A 145 5.41 -11.85 -10.95
CA THR A 145 5.91 -11.68 -12.32
C THR A 145 7.40 -11.37 -12.39
N PHE A 146 7.99 -11.04 -11.24
CA PHE A 146 9.39 -10.72 -11.06
C PHE A 146 9.87 -11.34 -9.75
N GLN A 147 10.56 -12.48 -9.85
CA GLN A 147 11.02 -13.26 -8.70
C GLN A 147 12.55 -13.20 -8.56
N GLY A 148 13.11 -14.09 -7.72
CA GLY A 148 14.55 -14.19 -7.49
C GLY A 148 15.33 -14.45 -8.76
N ASP A 149 16.64 -14.30 -8.65
CA ASP A 149 17.62 -14.51 -9.72
C ASP A 149 17.45 -13.52 -10.90
N GLY A 150 16.69 -12.43 -10.68
CA GLY A 150 16.48 -11.39 -11.67
C GLY A 150 15.63 -11.85 -12.85
N GLU A 151 14.69 -12.76 -12.63
CA GLU A 151 13.88 -13.34 -13.69
C GLU A 151 12.50 -12.70 -13.84
N ALA A 152 12.23 -12.13 -15.02
CA ALA A 152 10.88 -11.82 -15.45
C ALA A 152 10.16 -13.11 -15.87
N LEU A 153 9.06 -13.45 -15.20
CA LEU A 153 8.34 -14.71 -15.35
C LEU A 153 7.25 -14.68 -16.42
N LEU A 154 6.89 -13.49 -16.88
CA LEU A 154 5.97 -13.28 -18.00
C LEU A 154 6.71 -12.64 -19.19
N PRO A 155 6.39 -13.04 -20.42
CA PRO A 155 6.97 -12.42 -21.61
C PRO A 155 6.27 -11.08 -21.93
N ALA A 156 6.94 -10.21 -22.69
CA ALA A 156 6.51 -8.83 -22.93
C ALA A 156 5.09 -8.70 -23.53
N GLU A 157 4.65 -9.66 -24.35
CA GLU A 157 3.32 -9.71 -24.94
C GLU A 157 2.19 -9.90 -23.91
N GLN A 158 2.49 -10.38 -22.70
CA GLN A 158 1.50 -10.53 -21.63
C GLN A 158 1.20 -9.22 -20.90
N MET A 159 1.86 -8.10 -21.26
CA MET A 159 1.70 -6.81 -20.61
C MET A 159 0.26 -6.31 -20.57
N ILE A 160 -0.32 -6.08 -21.75
CA ILE A 160 -1.67 -5.52 -21.90
C ILE A 160 -2.73 -6.52 -21.39
N PRO A 161 -2.67 -7.83 -21.72
CA PRO A 161 -3.59 -8.81 -21.15
C PRO A 161 -3.59 -8.83 -19.62
N THR A 162 -2.41 -8.76 -18.98
CA THR A 162 -2.30 -8.75 -17.53
C THR A 162 -2.85 -7.44 -16.96
N PHE A 163 -2.43 -6.30 -17.50
CA PHE A 163 -2.92 -4.99 -17.09
C PHE A 163 -4.44 -4.89 -17.14
N ASN A 164 -5.06 -5.36 -18.23
CA ASN A 164 -6.51 -5.31 -18.46
C ASN A 164 -7.34 -6.10 -17.42
N ASN A 165 -6.71 -7.05 -16.71
CA ASN A 165 -7.38 -7.94 -15.76
C ASN A 165 -7.02 -7.66 -14.30
N MET A 166 -6.14 -6.70 -14.04
CA MET A 166 -5.79 -6.28 -12.68
C MET A 166 -7.00 -5.84 -11.86
N ASP A 167 -6.94 -6.08 -10.56
CA ASP A 167 -8.00 -5.63 -9.67
C ASP A 167 -7.92 -4.13 -9.44
N GLN A 168 -9.09 -3.49 -9.39
CA GLN A 168 -9.19 -2.10 -9.00
C GLN A 168 -9.31 -2.05 -7.48
N VAL A 169 -8.21 -1.73 -6.81
CA VAL A 169 -8.11 -1.71 -5.33
C VAL A 169 -8.38 -0.32 -4.75
N GLU A 170 -8.37 0.71 -5.59
CA GLU A 170 -8.65 2.10 -5.22
C GLU A 170 -9.53 2.76 -6.30
N SER A 171 -10.22 3.83 -5.92
CA SER A 171 -10.97 4.63 -6.91
C SER A 171 -10.03 5.28 -7.93
N PHE A 172 -10.45 5.33 -9.20
CA PHE A 172 -9.68 5.94 -10.28
C PHE A 172 -9.38 7.41 -9.95
N ARG A 173 -8.10 7.80 -9.97
CA ARG A 173 -7.58 9.11 -9.54
C ARG A 173 -7.82 9.48 -8.06
N GLY A 174 -8.39 8.59 -7.25
CA GLY A 174 -8.72 8.90 -5.86
C GLY A 174 -7.54 8.83 -4.91
N LYS A 175 -6.59 7.91 -5.16
CA LYS A 175 -5.40 7.72 -4.31
C LYS A 175 -4.19 7.33 -5.15
N TRP A 176 -3.01 7.76 -4.69
CA TRP A 176 -1.75 7.34 -5.28
C TRP A 176 -1.47 5.87 -4.96
N SER A 177 -1.18 5.08 -5.98
CA SER A 177 -0.88 3.65 -5.85
C SER A 177 0.23 3.31 -6.84
N TYR A 178 1.47 3.27 -6.33
CA TYR A 178 2.66 3.02 -7.13
C TYR A 178 2.51 1.77 -8.00
N ASN A 179 2.61 1.90 -9.33
CA ASN A 179 2.34 0.80 -10.25
C ASN A 179 3.30 0.80 -11.45
N SER A 180 4.29 -0.09 -11.43
CA SER A 180 5.27 -0.24 -12.52
C SER A 180 4.65 -0.67 -13.86
N TRP A 181 3.47 -1.29 -13.86
CA TRP A 181 2.79 -1.67 -15.09
C TRP A 181 2.29 -0.46 -15.89
N GLY A 182 1.98 0.65 -15.22
CA GLY A 182 1.64 1.89 -15.93
C GLY A 182 2.80 2.38 -16.82
N TYR A 183 4.04 2.23 -16.33
CA TYR A 183 5.25 2.56 -17.08
C TYR A 183 5.57 1.54 -18.17
N ALA A 184 5.22 0.27 -17.97
CA ALA A 184 5.28 -0.74 -19.00
C ALA A 184 4.40 -0.34 -20.21
N ILE A 185 3.14 0.07 -19.95
CA ILE A 185 2.22 0.59 -20.98
C ILE A 185 2.78 1.87 -21.62
N ALA A 186 3.37 2.78 -20.85
CA ALA A 186 4.03 3.97 -21.39
C ALA A 186 5.17 3.63 -22.36
N GLY A 187 5.97 2.60 -22.07
CA GLY A 187 6.97 2.07 -23.00
C GLY A 187 6.36 1.62 -24.33
N ARG A 188 5.23 0.91 -24.28
CA ARG A 188 4.50 0.49 -25.49
C ARG A 188 3.92 1.66 -26.29
N ILE A 189 3.49 2.72 -25.62
CA ILE A 189 3.05 3.97 -26.28
C ILE A 189 4.22 4.60 -27.04
N ILE A 190 5.41 4.63 -26.44
CA ILE A 190 6.63 5.15 -27.10
C ILE A 190 6.92 4.35 -28.36
N GLU A 191 6.94 3.02 -28.27
CA GLU A 191 7.21 2.17 -29.44
C GLU A 191 6.15 2.36 -30.53
N LYS A 192 4.87 2.42 -30.15
CA LYS A 192 3.74 2.53 -31.06
C LYS A 192 3.76 3.84 -31.86
N LEU A 193 4.04 4.96 -31.20
CA LEU A 193 3.96 6.28 -31.82
C LEU A 193 5.26 6.68 -32.54
N SER A 194 6.42 6.23 -32.04
CA SER A 194 7.71 6.52 -32.68
C SER A 194 8.08 5.55 -33.80
N ASN A 195 7.49 4.35 -33.82
CA ASN A 195 7.87 3.24 -34.71
C ASN A 195 9.36 2.82 -34.55
N CYS A 196 9.94 3.06 -33.37
CA CYS A 196 11.26 2.61 -32.94
C CYS A 196 11.12 1.72 -31.70
N SER A 197 12.14 0.92 -31.38
CA SER A 197 12.17 0.25 -30.07
C SER A 197 12.28 1.28 -28.93
N PHE A 198 11.84 0.92 -27.72
CA PHE A 198 11.98 1.76 -26.54
C PHE A 198 13.45 2.20 -26.33
N HIS A 199 14.39 1.26 -26.47
CA HIS A 199 15.82 1.53 -26.38
C HIS A 199 16.29 2.59 -27.39
N GLU A 200 15.99 2.40 -28.68
CA GLU A 200 16.44 3.31 -29.75
C GLU A 200 15.84 4.71 -29.57
N TYR A 201 14.58 4.79 -29.13
CA TYR A 201 13.92 6.06 -28.88
C TYR A 201 14.60 6.81 -27.73
N LEU A 202 14.82 6.19 -26.57
CA LEU A 202 15.50 6.84 -25.44
C LEU A 202 16.93 7.23 -25.80
N LYS A 203 17.67 6.36 -26.50
CA LYS A 203 19.03 6.67 -26.93
C LYS A 203 19.08 7.93 -27.79
N SER A 204 18.30 7.96 -28.88
CA SER A 204 18.38 9.04 -29.88
C SER A 204 17.66 10.33 -29.47
N ASN A 205 16.58 10.23 -28.68
CA ASN A 205 15.74 11.38 -28.35
C ASN A 205 15.94 11.93 -26.95
N LEU A 206 16.64 11.20 -26.08
CA LEU A 206 16.94 11.64 -24.71
C LEU A 206 18.44 11.60 -24.43
N TYR A 207 19.06 10.42 -24.42
CA TYR A 207 20.44 10.27 -23.95
C TYR A 207 21.45 11.03 -24.83
N ASP A 208 21.43 10.82 -26.15
CA ASP A 208 22.34 11.49 -27.08
C ASP A 208 22.11 13.01 -27.11
N LYS A 209 20.85 13.47 -26.97
CA LYS A 209 20.52 14.92 -26.97
C LYS A 209 20.97 15.62 -25.70
N LEU A 210 20.99 14.92 -24.57
CA LEU A 210 21.45 15.46 -23.29
C LEU A 210 22.95 15.23 -23.05
N GLY A 211 23.65 14.51 -23.92
CA GLY A 211 25.07 14.18 -23.75
C GLY A 211 25.34 13.10 -22.70
N MET A 212 24.37 12.21 -22.47
CA MET A 212 24.49 11.07 -21.55
C MET A 212 25.07 9.85 -22.29
N GLU A 213 26.35 9.92 -22.64
CA GLU A 213 27.00 9.00 -23.58
C GLU A 213 27.07 7.53 -23.11
N ASN A 214 27.02 7.31 -21.79
CA ASN A 214 27.17 5.99 -21.17
C ASN A 214 25.81 5.39 -20.74
N THR A 215 24.77 6.22 -20.72
CA THR A 215 23.43 5.82 -20.29
C THR A 215 22.77 4.96 -21.35
N THR A 216 22.22 3.82 -20.94
CA THR A 216 21.65 2.86 -21.88
C THR A 216 20.66 1.91 -21.24
N THR A 217 19.69 1.43 -22.02
CA THR A 217 18.89 0.24 -21.66
C THR A 217 19.44 -1.04 -22.31
N ARG A 218 20.51 -0.92 -23.10
CA ARG A 218 21.22 -2.03 -23.74
C ARG A 218 22.72 -1.83 -23.50
N ILE A 219 23.27 -2.52 -22.50
CA ILE A 219 24.72 -2.53 -22.30
C ILE A 219 25.36 -3.17 -23.53
N PRO A 220 26.20 -2.45 -24.29
CA PRO A 220 26.83 -3.01 -25.46
C PRO A 220 27.82 -4.12 -25.07
N SER A 221 27.94 -5.16 -25.90
CA SER A 221 28.86 -6.28 -25.64
C SER A 221 30.35 -5.87 -25.58
N HIS A 222 30.68 -4.64 -26.02
CA HIS A 222 32.03 -4.08 -25.97
C HIS A 222 32.29 -3.21 -24.73
N TYR A 223 31.30 -3.01 -23.85
CA TYR A 223 31.49 -2.27 -22.60
C TYR A 223 32.29 -3.13 -21.63
N SER A 224 33.61 -2.95 -21.65
CA SER A 224 34.56 -3.80 -20.93
C SER A 224 34.83 -3.27 -19.52
N GLY A 225 34.13 -3.80 -18.53
CA GLY A 225 34.63 -3.91 -17.15
C GLY A 225 34.10 -2.92 -16.11
N ASN A 226 33.74 -1.68 -16.46
CA ASN A 226 33.28 -0.69 -15.46
C ASN A 226 31.76 -0.71 -15.24
N ILE A 227 31.20 -1.90 -15.05
CA ILE A 227 29.79 -2.11 -14.70
C ILE A 227 29.79 -2.74 -13.32
N ALA A 228 29.09 -2.13 -12.37
CA ALA A 228 29.03 -2.64 -11.03
C ALA A 228 28.37 -4.01 -11.01
N LYS A 229 29.02 -4.98 -10.38
CA LYS A 229 28.45 -6.30 -10.16
C LYS A 229 27.31 -6.19 -9.14
N PRO A 230 26.19 -6.90 -9.34
CA PRO A 230 25.06 -6.87 -8.42
C PRO A 230 25.37 -7.67 -7.15
N TYR A 231 24.97 -7.14 -5.99
CA TYR A 231 25.07 -7.84 -4.70
C TYR A 231 23.73 -7.82 -3.94
N ALA A 232 23.52 -8.78 -3.06
CA ALA A 232 22.56 -8.67 -1.96
C ALA A 232 23.33 -8.72 -0.63
N THR A 233 22.65 -8.47 0.48
CA THR A 233 23.28 -8.43 1.79
C THR A 233 22.69 -9.49 2.72
N ASP A 234 23.56 -10.26 3.38
CA ASP A 234 23.16 -11.22 4.40
C ASP A 234 22.81 -10.54 5.74
N SER A 235 22.28 -11.30 6.69
CA SER A 235 21.91 -10.84 8.03
C SER A 235 23.08 -10.30 8.87
N ASN A 236 24.34 -10.50 8.45
CA ASN A 236 25.56 -9.99 9.08
C ASN A 236 26.18 -8.82 8.32
N ALA A 237 25.44 -8.21 7.38
CA ALA A 237 25.90 -7.12 6.53
C ALA A 237 27.05 -7.50 5.56
N ASN A 238 27.20 -8.77 5.20
CA ASN A 238 28.15 -9.19 4.18
C ASN A 238 27.52 -9.17 2.77
N PRO A 239 28.25 -8.69 1.75
CA PRO A 239 27.76 -8.70 0.38
C PRO A 239 27.86 -10.11 -0.25
N ILE A 240 26.74 -10.59 -0.79
CA ILE A 240 26.60 -11.82 -1.58
C ILE A 240 26.52 -11.44 -3.06
N HIS A 241 27.41 -11.97 -3.89
CA HIS A 241 27.42 -11.68 -5.33
C HIS A 241 26.26 -12.39 -6.04
N LEU A 242 25.48 -11.63 -6.80
CA LEU A 242 24.33 -12.15 -7.56
C LEU A 242 24.72 -12.47 -9.00
N GLN A 243 24.01 -13.42 -9.61
CA GLN A 243 24.12 -13.70 -11.03
C GLN A 243 23.21 -12.71 -11.80
N SER A 244 23.69 -12.18 -12.93
CA SER A 244 22.98 -11.38 -13.94
C SER A 244 23.00 -9.84 -13.80
N PRO A 245 23.66 -9.13 -14.75
CA PRO A 245 23.69 -7.67 -14.79
C PRO A 245 22.67 -7.04 -15.76
N MET A 246 21.68 -7.77 -16.33
CA MET A 246 20.75 -7.20 -17.34
C MET A 246 19.33 -7.75 -17.23
N ILE A 247 18.67 -7.42 -16.13
CA ILE A 247 17.45 -8.09 -15.67
C ILE A 247 16.19 -7.68 -16.46
N PHE A 248 16.17 -6.48 -17.06
CA PHE A 248 14.99 -5.94 -17.73
C PHE A 248 15.10 -5.79 -19.25
N LYS A 249 16.18 -6.28 -19.86
CA LYS A 249 16.34 -6.24 -21.31
C LYS A 249 15.20 -7.00 -22.00
N ASP A 250 14.45 -6.32 -22.88
CA ASP A 250 13.35 -6.90 -23.65
C ASP A 250 12.24 -7.51 -22.76
N THR A 251 12.15 -7.10 -21.48
CA THR A 251 11.10 -7.56 -20.56
C THR A 251 9.98 -6.54 -20.40
N LEU A 252 8.89 -6.97 -19.77
CA LEU A 252 7.72 -6.15 -19.45
C LEU A 252 8.05 -4.82 -18.78
N PHE A 253 9.06 -4.81 -17.91
CA PHE A 253 9.34 -3.67 -17.03
C PHE A 253 10.56 -2.85 -17.46
N GLU A 254 11.02 -3.01 -18.71
CA GLU A 254 12.15 -2.23 -19.22
C GLU A 254 11.92 -0.72 -19.06
N ALA A 255 10.75 -0.22 -19.47
CA ALA A 255 10.40 1.19 -19.35
C ALA A 255 10.18 1.67 -17.90
N ALA A 256 10.06 0.73 -16.96
CA ALA A 256 9.90 1.02 -15.54
C ALA A 256 11.22 0.94 -14.77
N ALA A 257 12.21 0.17 -15.24
CA ALA A 257 13.39 -0.17 -14.44
C ALA A 257 14.70 -0.48 -15.20
N GLY A 258 14.70 -0.48 -16.54
CA GLY A 258 15.76 -1.09 -17.34
C GLY A 258 16.97 -0.23 -17.71
N ALA A 259 17.03 1.04 -17.30
CA ALA A 259 18.18 1.89 -17.62
C ALA A 259 19.39 1.58 -16.73
N TYR A 260 20.57 1.73 -17.31
CA TYR A 260 21.87 1.77 -16.64
C TYR A 260 22.51 3.12 -16.89
N SER A 261 23.16 3.69 -15.88
CA SER A 261 23.91 4.94 -15.99
C SER A 261 25.03 4.98 -14.94
N ASN A 262 25.86 6.01 -15.03
CA ASN A 262 26.85 6.36 -14.03
C ASN A 262 26.55 7.75 -13.43
N VAL A 263 27.38 8.19 -12.48
CA VAL A 263 27.20 9.47 -11.80
C VAL A 263 27.40 10.64 -12.76
N ASP A 264 28.41 10.58 -13.63
CA ASP A 264 28.75 11.68 -14.55
C ASP A 264 27.59 12.01 -15.52
N ASP A 265 26.99 10.99 -16.11
CA ASP A 265 25.82 11.11 -16.97
C ASP A 265 24.59 11.63 -16.19
N LEU A 266 24.38 11.17 -14.95
CA LEU A 266 23.25 11.63 -14.14
C LEU A 266 23.44 13.05 -13.60
N LEU A 267 24.67 13.53 -13.40
CA LEU A 267 24.93 14.94 -13.14
C LEU A 267 24.62 15.79 -14.38
N THR A 268 24.95 15.29 -15.58
CA THR A 268 24.60 15.94 -16.85
C THR A 268 23.08 16.01 -17.05
N TYR A 269 22.37 14.91 -16.76
CA TYR A 269 20.91 14.83 -16.71
C TYR A 269 20.31 15.84 -15.72
N SER A 270 20.84 15.86 -14.50
CA SER A 270 20.40 16.78 -13.43
C SER A 270 20.56 18.24 -13.83
N THR A 271 21.71 18.58 -14.42
CA THR A 271 22.01 19.93 -14.91
C THR A 271 21.00 20.36 -15.97
N SER A 272 20.70 19.46 -16.92
CA SER A 272 19.74 19.72 -18.00
C SER A 272 18.33 19.95 -17.46
N ILE A 273 17.88 19.14 -16.49
CA ILE A 273 16.57 19.33 -15.83
C ILE A 273 16.53 20.64 -15.06
N LEU A 274 17.53 20.94 -14.24
CA LEU A 274 17.57 22.15 -13.43
C LEU A 274 17.64 23.41 -14.29
N ALA A 275 18.33 23.37 -15.42
CA ALA A 275 18.35 24.46 -16.40
C ALA A 275 16.97 24.65 -17.03
N ALA A 276 16.35 23.57 -17.53
CA ALA A 276 15.02 23.63 -18.14
C ALA A 276 13.90 23.99 -17.15
N TYR A 277 14.10 23.75 -15.85
CA TYR A 277 13.18 24.20 -14.80
C TYR A 277 13.20 25.73 -14.64
N GLN A 278 14.36 26.37 -14.84
CA GLN A 278 14.48 27.83 -14.77
C GLN A 278 13.98 28.50 -16.05
N ASP A 279 14.34 27.95 -17.21
CA ASP A 279 13.85 28.37 -18.51
C ASP A 279 13.90 27.18 -19.48
N SER A 280 12.74 26.68 -19.87
CA SER A 280 12.63 25.52 -20.75
C SER A 280 12.99 25.86 -22.21
N GLY A 281 12.88 27.13 -22.62
CA GLY A 281 13.18 27.60 -23.97
C GLY A 281 12.64 26.69 -25.09
N ASP A 282 13.45 26.54 -26.15
CA ASP A 282 13.26 25.54 -27.22
C ASP A 282 14.08 24.26 -26.96
N SER A 283 14.25 23.88 -25.69
CA SER A 283 15.01 22.67 -25.33
C SER A 283 14.23 21.38 -25.63
N ALA A 284 14.94 20.24 -25.65
CA ALA A 284 14.34 18.90 -25.71
C ALA A 284 13.47 18.57 -24.47
N LEU A 285 13.46 19.44 -23.45
CA LEU A 285 12.74 19.30 -22.19
C LEU A 285 11.61 20.34 -22.06
N LYS A 286 11.03 20.77 -23.18
CA LYS A 286 9.97 21.80 -23.20
C LYS A 286 8.78 21.48 -22.29
N GLU A 287 8.40 20.21 -22.20
CA GLU A 287 7.29 19.73 -21.37
C GLU A 287 7.63 19.54 -19.88
N LEU A 288 8.83 19.95 -19.44
CA LEU A 288 9.32 19.69 -18.10
C LEU A 288 8.45 20.32 -17.00
N GLU A 289 7.91 21.52 -17.23
CA GLU A 289 7.00 22.18 -16.27
C GLU A 289 5.77 21.31 -15.99
N THR A 290 5.16 20.77 -17.05
CA THR A 290 4.02 19.85 -16.95
C THR A 290 4.43 18.54 -16.26
N LEU A 291 5.56 17.95 -16.67
CA LEU A 291 6.09 16.70 -16.10
C LEU A 291 6.37 16.80 -14.60
N LEU A 292 6.91 17.93 -14.16
CA LEU A 292 7.24 18.18 -12.75
C LEU A 292 6.08 18.78 -11.97
N SER A 293 4.92 19.03 -12.56
CA SER A 293 3.75 19.53 -11.82
C SER A 293 3.17 18.45 -10.90
N SER A 294 2.71 18.86 -9.72
CA SER A 294 2.05 17.97 -8.74
C SER A 294 0.78 17.36 -9.35
N GLN A 295 0.69 16.02 -9.35
CA GLN A 295 -0.44 15.28 -9.91
C GLN A 295 -1.34 14.65 -8.84
N ILE A 296 -0.74 14.13 -7.76
CA ILE A 296 -1.49 13.44 -6.70
C ILE A 296 -0.69 13.40 -5.38
N PRO A 297 -1.33 13.56 -4.20
CA PRO A 297 -0.65 13.42 -2.91
C PRO A 297 -0.09 12.02 -2.67
N VAL A 298 1.08 11.92 -2.02
CA VAL A 298 1.74 10.65 -1.69
C VAL A 298 1.62 10.36 -0.21
N LEU A 299 1.10 9.16 0.12
CA LEU A 299 0.90 8.67 1.49
C LEU A 299 0.12 9.65 2.37
N GLY A 300 -1.00 10.17 1.86
CA GLY A 300 -1.90 11.08 2.59
C GLY A 300 -1.54 12.56 2.50
N PRO A 301 -2.40 13.46 3.02
CA PRO A 301 -2.16 14.89 3.00
C PRO A 301 -0.98 15.26 3.90
N SER A 302 -0.10 16.12 3.40
CA SER A 302 0.98 16.72 4.17
C SER A 302 0.75 18.24 4.26
N PHE A 303 1.09 18.84 5.42
CA PHE A 303 0.94 20.29 5.63
C PHE A 303 1.85 21.09 4.67
N LEU A 304 3.04 20.55 4.39
CA LEU A 304 3.95 21.01 3.35
C LEU A 304 3.86 20.03 2.18
N GLU A 305 3.94 20.50 0.93
CA GLU A 305 3.71 19.66 -0.26
C GLU A 305 4.43 18.30 -0.16
N ARG A 306 3.68 17.22 -0.34
CA ARG A 306 4.21 15.88 -0.62
C ARG A 306 3.34 15.21 -1.69
N SER A 307 3.85 15.19 -2.91
CA SER A 307 3.09 14.79 -4.09
C SER A 307 3.95 13.95 -5.04
N TYR A 308 3.28 13.22 -5.93
CA TYR A 308 3.90 12.59 -7.07
C TYR A 308 3.59 13.42 -8.31
N ALA A 309 4.63 13.68 -9.09
CA ALA A 309 4.57 14.23 -10.44
C ALA A 309 4.82 13.08 -11.44
N MET A 310 5.03 13.36 -12.72
CA MET A 310 5.27 12.30 -13.71
C MET A 310 6.70 11.78 -13.63
N GLY A 311 6.90 10.72 -12.84
CA GLY A 311 8.19 10.06 -12.64
C GLY A 311 9.07 10.70 -11.57
N TRP A 312 8.49 11.53 -10.69
CA TRP A 312 9.19 12.27 -9.64
C TRP A 312 8.34 12.43 -8.39
N ILE A 313 8.95 12.37 -7.21
CA ILE A 313 8.34 12.81 -5.95
C ILE A 313 8.72 14.27 -5.73
N ARG A 314 7.77 15.05 -5.23
CA ARG A 314 7.99 16.43 -4.77
C ARG A 314 7.74 16.48 -3.27
N THR A 315 8.73 16.96 -2.52
CA THR A 315 8.59 17.25 -1.09
C THR A 315 9.07 18.66 -0.82
N GLN A 316 8.24 19.45 -0.15
CA GLN A 316 8.67 20.73 0.41
C GLN A 316 9.34 20.49 1.76
N LEU A 317 10.63 20.81 1.85
CA LEU A 317 11.40 20.79 3.09
C LEU A 317 11.08 22.05 3.93
N PRO A 318 11.04 21.99 5.27
CA PRO A 318 11.28 20.80 6.09
C PRO A 318 10.21 19.71 5.91
N GLY A 319 10.61 18.47 5.63
CA GLY A 319 9.66 17.44 5.22
C GLY A 319 10.24 16.04 5.19
N THR A 320 9.35 15.06 4.98
CA THR A 320 9.72 13.63 4.91
C THR A 320 10.19 13.28 3.50
N LEU A 321 11.42 12.77 3.41
CA LEU A 321 12.00 12.18 2.20
C LEU A 321 11.95 10.63 2.29
N GLY A 322 12.31 9.96 1.20
CA GLY A 322 12.45 8.49 1.20
C GLY A 322 11.14 7.70 1.10
N VAL A 323 10.03 8.32 0.70
CA VAL A 323 8.68 7.72 0.79
C VAL A 323 8.36 6.64 -0.26
N MET A 324 9.33 6.25 -1.09
CA MET A 324 9.18 5.24 -2.13
C MET A 324 10.31 4.19 -2.12
N GLY A 325 11.22 4.29 -1.15
CA GLY A 325 12.29 3.31 -0.96
C GLY A 325 11.95 2.21 0.03
N GLU A 326 12.94 1.39 0.34
CA GLU A 326 12.78 0.25 1.26
C GLU A 326 12.49 0.70 2.70
N ASN A 327 13.01 1.86 3.09
CA ASN A 327 12.92 2.35 4.47
C ASN A 327 11.47 2.47 4.96
N ILE A 328 10.55 2.90 4.09
CA ILE A 328 9.12 2.96 4.45
C ILE A 328 8.51 1.56 4.60
N ALA A 329 8.88 0.60 3.76
CA ALA A 329 8.43 -0.79 3.86
C ALA A 329 8.97 -1.49 5.11
N ILE A 330 10.18 -1.15 5.55
CA ILE A 330 10.74 -1.66 6.82
C ILE A 330 10.02 -1.03 8.03
N LEU A 331 9.66 0.25 7.93
CA LEU A 331 9.11 1.00 9.06
C LEU A 331 7.59 0.82 9.25
N ASP A 332 6.85 0.50 8.19
CA ASP A 332 5.38 0.42 8.10
C ASP A 332 4.66 1.73 8.48
N ASP A 333 5.40 2.84 8.53
CA ASP A 333 4.91 4.12 9.06
C ASP A 333 5.71 5.29 8.51
N VAL A 334 5.04 6.18 7.79
CA VAL A 334 5.65 7.37 7.16
C VAL A 334 6.12 8.40 8.18
N ASP A 335 5.54 8.44 9.38
CA ASP A 335 5.93 9.39 10.41
C ASP A 335 7.24 9.00 11.11
N LYS A 336 7.69 7.76 10.94
CA LYS A 336 8.99 7.27 11.43
C LYS A 336 10.15 7.56 10.49
N LEU A 337 9.88 8.01 9.26
CA LEU A 337 10.92 8.44 8.33
C LEU A 337 11.54 9.77 8.79
N PRO A 338 12.84 10.00 8.49
CA PRO A 338 13.51 11.25 8.82
C PRO A 338 12.80 12.47 8.22
N LYS A 339 12.67 13.52 9.03
CA LYS A 339 12.17 14.84 8.61
C LYS A 339 13.37 15.75 8.40
N ILE A 340 13.73 15.98 7.14
CA ILE A 340 14.94 16.72 6.75
C ILE A 340 14.64 18.22 6.65
N GLY A 341 15.61 19.07 6.98
CA GLY A 341 15.51 20.53 6.84
C GLY A 341 14.98 21.28 8.05
N HIS A 342 14.70 20.62 9.19
CA HIS A 342 14.06 21.25 10.34
C HIS A 342 14.79 22.52 10.83
N GLY A 343 14.03 23.61 10.98
CA GLY A 343 14.56 24.93 11.35
C GLY A 343 15.14 25.75 10.20
N SER A 344 15.03 25.27 8.95
CA SER A 344 15.47 25.99 7.74
C SER A 344 14.30 26.64 6.99
N PRO A 345 14.57 27.65 6.13
CA PRO A 345 13.59 28.12 5.16
C PRO A 345 13.09 27.00 4.25
N SER A 346 11.89 27.19 3.72
CA SER A 346 11.23 26.23 2.85
C SER A 346 12.04 26.02 1.56
N MET A 347 12.30 24.77 1.17
CA MET A 347 13.00 24.42 -0.09
C MET A 347 12.36 23.20 -0.75
N LEU A 348 12.14 23.25 -2.07
CA LEU A 348 11.60 22.12 -2.82
C LEU A 348 12.69 21.08 -3.08
N CYS A 349 12.41 19.82 -2.73
CA CYS A 349 13.18 18.66 -3.13
C CYS A 349 12.36 17.84 -4.12
N ILE A 350 12.86 17.69 -5.35
CA ILE A 350 12.30 16.81 -6.37
C ILE A 350 13.21 15.60 -6.48
N TYR A 351 12.73 14.41 -6.17
CA TYR A 351 13.60 13.23 -6.07
C TYR A 351 12.92 11.97 -6.58
N HIS A 352 13.73 10.94 -6.84
CA HIS A 352 13.24 9.61 -7.16
C HIS A 352 14.23 8.54 -6.67
N GLN A 353 13.69 7.51 -6.03
CA GLN A 353 14.43 6.32 -5.61
C GLN A 353 14.33 5.23 -6.68
N GLY A 354 15.37 4.43 -6.83
CA GLY A 354 15.40 3.31 -7.75
C GLY A 354 15.89 2.06 -7.05
N SER A 355 15.21 0.95 -7.24
CA SER A 355 15.67 -0.37 -6.80
C SER A 355 15.45 -1.40 -7.90
N THR A 356 16.41 -2.30 -8.04
CA THR A 356 16.39 -3.49 -8.90
C THR A 356 17.24 -4.57 -8.23
N VAL A 357 17.14 -5.82 -8.69
CA VAL A 357 18.00 -6.90 -8.19
C VAL A 357 19.46 -6.47 -8.28
N GLY A 358 20.08 -6.33 -7.11
CA GLY A 358 21.47 -5.95 -6.96
C GLY A 358 21.82 -4.47 -7.02
N TYR A 359 20.86 -3.55 -7.15
CA TYR A 359 21.15 -2.11 -7.23
C TYR A 359 20.08 -1.26 -6.57
N TYR A 360 20.52 -0.26 -5.81
CA TYR A 360 19.70 0.79 -5.23
C TYR A 360 20.29 2.14 -5.65
N THR A 361 19.42 3.11 -5.94
CA THR A 361 19.83 4.43 -6.44
C THR A 361 18.92 5.53 -5.91
N ASN A 362 19.46 6.74 -5.82
CA ASN A 362 18.71 7.93 -5.44
C ASN A 362 19.23 9.15 -6.22
N ILE A 363 18.32 9.97 -6.71
CA ILE A 363 18.60 11.30 -7.24
C ILE A 363 17.68 12.31 -6.57
N ALA A 364 18.25 13.43 -6.15
CA ALA A 364 17.51 14.56 -5.58
C ALA A 364 17.92 15.86 -6.27
N LEU A 365 16.94 16.69 -6.60
CA LEU A 365 17.09 17.97 -7.29
C LEU A 365 16.52 19.08 -6.40
N PHE A 366 17.23 20.20 -6.33
CA PHE A 366 16.86 21.39 -5.55
C PHE A 366 16.85 22.60 -6.47
N PRO A 367 15.70 22.89 -7.14
CA PRO A 367 15.64 23.88 -8.20
C PRO A 367 16.06 25.29 -7.78
N GLU A 368 15.73 25.72 -6.56
CA GLU A 368 16.00 27.06 -6.04
C GLU A 368 17.50 27.37 -5.92
N THR A 369 18.33 26.33 -5.76
CA THR A 369 19.79 26.48 -5.64
C THR A 369 20.54 25.90 -6.83
N GLN A 370 19.81 25.38 -7.83
CA GLN A 370 20.37 24.60 -8.94
C GLN A 370 21.33 23.52 -8.43
N SER A 371 20.93 22.81 -7.38
CA SER A 371 21.72 21.72 -6.78
C SER A 371 21.11 20.37 -7.10
N ALA A 372 21.96 19.35 -7.15
CA ALA A 372 21.53 17.97 -7.29
C ALA A 372 22.44 17.04 -6.48
N ILE A 373 21.90 15.91 -6.05
CA ILE A 373 22.65 14.83 -5.40
C ILE A 373 22.29 13.53 -6.11
N VAL A 374 23.31 12.80 -6.55
CA VAL A 374 23.19 11.48 -7.18
C VAL A 374 23.94 10.47 -6.34
N VAL A 375 23.28 9.36 -6.00
CA VAL A 375 23.85 8.25 -5.23
C VAL A 375 23.48 6.94 -5.91
N LEU A 376 24.48 6.18 -6.37
CA LEU A 376 24.30 4.90 -7.03
C LEU A 376 25.01 3.81 -6.24
N ALA A 377 24.33 2.71 -5.95
CA ALA A 377 24.87 1.59 -5.20
C ALA A 377 24.56 0.24 -5.86
N ASN A 378 25.45 -0.73 -5.67
CA ASN A 378 25.35 -2.07 -6.25
C ASN A 378 25.02 -3.13 -5.20
N SER A 379 24.00 -2.89 -4.37
CA SER A 379 23.50 -3.89 -3.43
C SER A 379 21.99 -3.80 -3.26
N ILE A 380 21.36 -4.92 -2.86
CA ILE A 380 20.11 -4.95 -2.08
C ILE A 380 20.54 -4.89 -0.61
N PRO A 381 20.51 -3.71 0.04
CA PRO A 381 21.04 -3.54 1.38
C PRO A 381 20.03 -3.95 2.47
N LEU A 382 20.49 -4.00 3.73
CA LEU A 382 19.61 -4.18 4.91
C LEU A 382 18.72 -2.95 5.20
N THR A 383 19.06 -1.80 4.62
CA THR A 383 18.36 -0.51 4.71
C THR A 383 18.71 0.30 3.47
N ASP A 384 17.80 1.12 2.95
CA ASP A 384 18.00 1.88 1.71
C ASP A 384 19.11 2.94 1.90
N SER A 385 20.36 2.51 1.67
CA SER A 385 21.55 3.30 1.93
C SER A 385 21.73 4.46 0.95
N PRO A 386 21.35 4.37 -0.34
CA PRO A 386 21.36 5.55 -1.21
C PRO A 386 20.44 6.67 -0.71
N ASP A 387 19.28 6.33 -0.15
CA ASP A 387 18.40 7.31 0.50
C ASP A 387 19.03 7.96 1.73
N THR A 388 19.57 7.18 2.67
CA THR A 388 20.21 7.76 3.87
C THR A 388 21.46 8.57 3.54
N ILE A 389 22.27 8.14 2.55
CA ILE A 389 23.42 8.89 2.03
C ILE A 389 22.97 10.21 1.38
N MET A 390 21.93 10.18 0.53
CA MET A 390 21.40 11.39 -0.11
C MET A 390 20.91 12.40 0.94
N GLN A 391 20.22 11.93 1.98
CA GLN A 391 19.76 12.79 3.06
C GLN A 391 20.92 13.38 3.88
N ALA A 392 21.98 12.61 4.15
CA ALA A 392 23.16 13.09 4.84
C ALA A 392 23.88 14.18 4.04
N LEU A 393 24.06 13.95 2.73
CA LEU A 393 24.62 14.91 1.80
C LEU A 393 23.76 16.19 1.73
N SER A 394 22.44 16.06 1.74
CA SER A 394 21.52 17.22 1.74
C SER A 394 21.70 18.08 3.00
N GLN A 395 21.80 17.47 4.17
CA GLN A 395 22.05 18.17 5.43
C GLN A 395 23.37 18.93 5.42
N ALA A 396 24.44 18.30 4.91
CA ALA A 396 25.75 18.94 4.81
C ALA A 396 25.81 20.01 3.71
N LEU A 397 25.15 19.81 2.57
CA LEU A 397 25.13 20.78 1.49
C LEU A 397 24.51 22.10 1.96
N PHE A 398 23.34 22.03 2.59
CA PHE A 398 22.55 23.20 2.97
C PHE A 398 22.75 23.70 4.41
N ASP A 399 23.57 23.00 5.21
CA ASP A 399 23.86 23.35 6.61
C ASP A 399 22.60 23.46 7.48
N PHE A 400 21.72 22.45 7.39
CA PHE A 400 20.47 22.46 8.15
C PHE A 400 20.75 22.46 9.66
N PRO A 401 20.10 23.34 10.45
CA PRO A 401 20.50 23.62 11.84
C PRO A 401 20.19 22.46 12.82
N ASN A 402 19.28 21.56 12.46
CA ASN A 402 18.91 20.39 13.26
C ASN A 402 19.05 19.14 12.39
N PRO A 403 20.29 18.68 12.11
CA PRO A 403 20.50 17.50 11.29
C PRO A 403 20.02 16.24 12.02
N VAL A 404 19.39 15.33 11.29
CA VAL A 404 19.02 14.00 11.76
C VAL A 404 20.27 13.12 11.78
N ASP A 405 20.39 12.30 12.82
CA ASP A 405 21.42 11.26 12.92
C ASP A 405 21.08 10.07 12.02
N LEU A 406 21.62 10.10 10.81
CA LEU A 406 21.35 9.09 9.79
C LEU A 406 22.17 7.81 9.99
N VAL A 407 23.21 7.82 10.83
CA VAL A 407 23.93 6.58 11.20
C VAL A 407 23.04 5.75 12.12
N SER A 408 22.55 6.36 13.20
CA SER A 408 21.63 5.69 14.13
C SER A 408 20.37 5.20 13.42
N PHE A 409 19.79 6.02 12.52
CA PHE A 409 18.66 5.59 11.70
C PHE A 409 18.97 4.37 10.82
N THR A 410 20.16 4.32 10.22
CA THR A 410 20.62 3.19 9.40
C THR A 410 20.78 1.92 10.25
N GLU A 411 21.31 2.03 11.48
CA GLU A 411 21.43 0.92 12.43
C GLU A 411 20.04 0.40 12.84
N ASP A 412 19.14 1.30 13.24
CA ASP A 412 17.79 0.94 13.69
C ASP A 412 16.98 0.26 12.59
N THR A 413 17.01 0.79 11.37
CA THR A 413 16.29 0.21 10.22
C THR A 413 16.86 -1.14 9.80
N SER A 414 18.20 -1.29 9.76
CA SER A 414 18.84 -2.58 9.46
C SER A 414 18.46 -3.65 10.49
N ASN A 415 18.53 -3.31 11.78
CA ASN A 415 18.14 -4.20 12.87
C ASN A 415 16.64 -4.56 12.79
N LYS A 416 15.79 -3.60 12.43
CA LYS A 416 14.35 -3.82 12.28
C LYS A 416 14.04 -4.81 11.15
N LEU A 417 14.71 -4.70 10.00
CA LEU A 417 14.54 -5.67 8.91
C LEU A 417 14.90 -7.09 9.36
N ILE A 418 16.09 -7.26 9.98
CA ILE A 418 16.52 -8.56 10.53
C ILE A 418 15.49 -9.09 11.53
N HIS A 419 14.94 -8.21 12.37
CA HIS A 419 13.91 -8.60 13.34
C HIS A 419 12.59 -8.99 12.67
N LYS A 420 12.15 -8.29 11.61
CA LYS A 420 10.94 -8.64 10.85
C LYS A 420 11.01 -10.06 10.28
N TYR A 421 12.14 -10.47 9.71
CA TYR A 421 12.31 -11.85 9.23
C TYR A 421 12.26 -12.90 10.36
N LYS A 422 12.82 -12.57 11.53
CA LYS A 422 12.69 -13.43 12.73
C LYS A 422 11.22 -13.55 13.16
N GLN A 423 10.50 -12.42 13.23
CA GLN A 423 9.08 -12.41 13.56
C GLN A 423 8.24 -13.18 12.55
N GLN A 424 8.52 -13.05 11.25
CA GLN A 424 7.84 -13.80 10.21
C GLN A 424 8.02 -15.31 10.40
N ALA A 425 9.26 -15.77 10.65
CA ALA A 425 9.55 -17.17 10.93
C ALA A 425 8.82 -17.66 12.21
N ASP A 426 8.82 -16.87 13.28
CA ASP A 426 8.12 -17.19 14.53
C ASP A 426 6.59 -17.24 14.33
N ASN A 427 6.04 -16.32 13.53
CA ASN A 427 4.62 -16.28 13.17
C ASN A 427 4.21 -17.54 12.38
N ILE A 428 5.00 -17.94 11.39
CA ILE A 428 4.78 -19.18 10.64
C ILE A 428 4.90 -20.40 11.57
N ALA A 429 5.90 -20.43 12.44
CA ALA A 429 6.11 -21.53 13.38
C ALA A 429 4.95 -21.69 14.38
N SER A 430 4.42 -20.58 14.92
CA SER A 430 3.32 -20.59 15.89
C SER A 430 1.98 -21.01 15.29
N ARG A 431 1.75 -20.73 14.00
CA ARG A 431 0.60 -21.19 13.22
C ARG A 431 0.65 -22.68 12.87
N ARG A 432 1.82 -23.32 12.93
CA ARG A 432 1.96 -24.72 12.49
C ARG A 432 1.16 -25.68 13.37
N ARG A 433 0.38 -26.57 12.74
CA ARG A 433 -0.43 -27.62 13.38
C ARG A 433 -0.14 -28.98 12.77
N ILE A 434 0.74 -29.74 13.42
CA ILE A 434 1.15 -31.08 12.97
C ILE A 434 0.00 -32.07 13.14
N GLY A 435 -0.24 -32.90 12.13
CA GLY A 435 -1.24 -33.99 12.19
C GLY A 435 -2.68 -33.56 11.86
N THR A 436 -2.87 -32.34 11.38
CA THR A 436 -4.14 -31.84 10.84
C THR A 436 -4.56 -32.57 9.55
N ARG A 437 -5.84 -32.47 9.18
CA ARG A 437 -6.42 -33.29 8.11
C ARG A 437 -5.88 -32.84 6.76
N ARG A 438 -5.09 -33.71 6.11
CA ARG A 438 -4.54 -33.45 4.79
C ARG A 438 -4.68 -34.67 3.87
N PHE A 439 -4.66 -34.42 2.56
CA PHE A 439 -4.58 -35.45 1.54
C PHE A 439 -3.18 -36.07 1.50
N SER A 440 -3.03 -37.16 0.74
CA SER A 440 -1.70 -37.66 0.42
C SER A 440 -0.95 -36.62 -0.43
N LEU A 441 0.37 -36.52 -0.28
CA LEU A 441 1.14 -35.47 -0.98
C LEU A 441 0.95 -35.50 -2.50
N ARG A 442 0.76 -36.69 -3.08
CA ARG A 442 0.52 -36.88 -4.51
C ARG A 442 -0.78 -36.22 -5.00
N GLU A 443 -1.77 -36.02 -4.13
CA GLU A 443 -3.03 -35.38 -4.51
C GLU A 443 -2.91 -33.87 -4.67
N TYR A 444 -1.88 -33.24 -4.09
CA TYR A 444 -1.55 -31.83 -4.35
C TYR A 444 -0.66 -31.64 -5.59
N ALA A 445 -0.03 -32.71 -6.08
CA ALA A 445 0.87 -32.62 -7.21
C ALA A 445 0.10 -32.41 -8.51
N GLY A 446 0.50 -31.41 -9.29
CA GLY A 446 -0.25 -31.01 -10.46
C GLY A 446 0.19 -29.67 -11.02
N ARG A 447 -0.45 -29.29 -12.13
CA ARG A 447 -0.21 -28.04 -12.82
C ARG A 447 -1.44 -27.16 -12.69
N TYR A 448 -1.27 -26.03 -12.00
CA TYR A 448 -2.29 -25.04 -11.73
C TYR A 448 -2.06 -23.84 -12.65
N ILE A 449 -3.11 -23.38 -13.32
CA ILE A 449 -3.03 -22.33 -14.32
C ILE A 449 -4.03 -21.26 -13.93
N ASN A 450 -3.62 -19.99 -13.93
CA ASN A 450 -4.53 -18.88 -13.63
C ASN A 450 -5.59 -18.70 -14.73
N ASP A 451 -6.64 -17.92 -14.44
CA ASP A 451 -7.76 -17.70 -15.36
C ASP A 451 -7.33 -17.06 -16.69
N LEU A 452 -6.29 -16.22 -16.67
CA LEU A 452 -5.70 -15.61 -17.87
C LEU A 452 -4.87 -16.57 -18.71
N LYS A 453 -4.59 -17.78 -18.19
CA LYS A 453 -3.79 -18.82 -18.83
C LYS A 453 -2.38 -18.37 -19.20
N ASN A 454 -1.86 -17.37 -18.49
CA ASN A 454 -0.55 -16.79 -18.73
C ASN A 454 0.44 -17.07 -17.60
N PHE A 455 -0.06 -17.53 -16.45
CA PHE A 455 0.75 -17.89 -15.30
C PHE A 455 0.45 -19.32 -14.82
N VAL A 456 1.51 -20.04 -14.52
CA VAL A 456 1.50 -21.47 -14.19
C VAL A 456 2.27 -21.70 -12.90
N VAL A 457 1.67 -22.49 -12.02
CA VAL A 457 2.28 -23.00 -10.79
C VAL A 457 2.26 -24.52 -10.86
N GLU A 458 3.42 -25.15 -10.74
CA GLU A 458 3.52 -26.61 -10.70
C GLU A 458 3.90 -27.07 -9.31
N ILE A 459 3.20 -28.09 -8.83
CA ILE A 459 3.46 -28.74 -7.56
C ILE A 459 4.02 -30.12 -7.83
N HIS A 460 5.23 -30.35 -7.33
CA HIS A 460 5.95 -31.61 -7.51
C HIS A 460 6.10 -32.32 -6.16
N VAL A 461 6.06 -33.65 -6.17
CA VAL A 461 6.47 -34.43 -5.00
C VAL A 461 7.99 -34.45 -4.98
N GLY A 462 8.58 -33.95 -3.90
CA GLY A 462 10.02 -33.85 -3.76
C GLY A 462 10.72 -35.23 -3.72
N PRO A 463 12.04 -35.27 -3.96
CA PRO A 463 12.82 -36.50 -4.11
C PRO A 463 12.81 -37.40 -2.86
N GLU A 464 12.54 -36.84 -1.68
CA GLU A 464 12.42 -37.61 -0.42
C GLU A 464 11.03 -38.26 -0.23
N ASN A 465 10.15 -38.20 -1.24
CA ASN A 465 8.76 -38.73 -1.25
C ASN A 465 7.84 -38.25 -0.11
N ASN A 466 8.30 -37.32 0.72
CA ASN A 466 7.61 -36.79 1.89
C ASN A 466 7.55 -35.25 1.93
N THR A 467 7.99 -34.58 0.87
CA THR A 467 7.95 -33.12 0.72
C THR A 467 7.22 -32.73 -0.56
N LEU A 468 6.73 -31.50 -0.61
CA LEU A 468 6.24 -30.87 -1.84
C LEU A 468 7.20 -29.78 -2.25
N GLU A 469 7.23 -29.48 -3.54
CA GLU A 469 7.97 -28.36 -4.11
C GLU A 469 7.04 -27.57 -5.02
N VAL A 470 7.15 -26.24 -5.00
CA VAL A 470 6.47 -25.35 -5.92
C VAL A 470 7.45 -24.85 -6.97
N LEU A 471 7.01 -24.80 -8.22
CA LEU A 471 7.77 -24.34 -9.37
C LEU A 471 6.95 -23.28 -10.12
N PHE A 472 7.47 -22.06 -10.20
CA PHE A 472 6.79 -20.98 -10.91
C PHE A 472 7.18 -20.94 -12.38
N GLN A 473 6.18 -20.88 -13.27
CA GLN A 473 6.34 -20.82 -14.73
C GLN A 473 7.25 -21.93 -15.32
N GLY A 474 7.31 -23.08 -14.66
CA GLY A 474 8.13 -24.22 -15.07
C GLY A 474 9.64 -23.99 -14.99
N ARG A 475 10.11 -22.96 -14.26
CA ARG A 475 11.52 -22.57 -14.21
C ARG A 475 12.23 -23.16 -13.00
N GLU A 476 13.27 -23.95 -13.22
CA GLU A 476 14.06 -24.57 -12.15
C GLU A 476 14.70 -23.56 -11.19
N SER A 477 15.11 -22.39 -11.69
CA SER A 477 15.59 -21.26 -10.87
C SER A 477 14.51 -20.72 -9.94
N GLN A 478 13.24 -21.02 -10.17
CA GLN A 478 12.09 -20.59 -9.37
C GLN A 478 11.42 -21.77 -8.65
N ARG A 479 12.22 -22.78 -8.29
CA ARG A 479 11.80 -23.90 -7.43
C ARG A 479 11.94 -23.53 -5.95
N TYR A 480 10.94 -23.88 -5.15
CA TYR A 480 10.93 -23.67 -3.70
C TYR A 480 10.35 -24.89 -2.98
N SER A 481 10.88 -25.19 -1.79
CA SER A 481 10.32 -26.25 -0.94
C SER A 481 9.02 -25.79 -0.29
N LEU A 482 7.99 -26.65 -0.31
CA LEU A 482 6.74 -26.44 0.39
C LEU A 482 6.71 -27.24 1.70
N ARG A 483 6.45 -26.52 2.79
CA ARG A 483 6.37 -27.10 4.13
C ARG A 483 4.92 -27.00 4.62
N HIS A 484 4.39 -28.10 5.12
CA HIS A 484 3.00 -28.18 5.58
C HIS A 484 2.76 -27.33 6.82
N LEU A 485 1.80 -26.40 6.76
CA LEU A 485 1.46 -25.51 7.87
C LEU A 485 0.34 -26.10 8.71
N GLU A 486 -0.86 -26.23 8.13
CA GLU A 486 -2.05 -26.84 8.71
C GLU A 486 -3.05 -27.22 7.62
N ASP A 487 -3.86 -28.26 7.84
CA ASP A 487 -4.86 -28.78 6.90
C ASP A 487 -4.32 -28.88 5.45
N ASN A 488 -4.90 -28.10 4.51
CA ASN A 488 -4.51 -28.03 3.10
C ASN A 488 -3.68 -26.77 2.80
N ILE A 489 -2.94 -26.25 3.78
CA ILE A 489 -2.13 -25.04 3.69
C ILE A 489 -0.65 -25.40 3.79
N PHE A 490 0.14 -24.87 2.86
CA PHE A 490 1.58 -25.02 2.80
C PHE A 490 2.24 -23.64 2.73
N GLU A 491 3.49 -23.56 3.16
CA GLU A 491 4.28 -22.35 3.08
C GLU A 491 5.63 -22.58 2.41
N TRP A 492 6.15 -21.55 1.75
CA TRP A 492 7.42 -21.57 1.01
C TRP A 492 8.36 -20.42 1.41
N SER A 493 8.24 -19.90 2.64
CA SER A 493 9.04 -18.76 3.10
C SER A 493 10.55 -19.01 3.07
N LEU A 494 11.34 -17.95 2.96
CA LEU A 494 12.79 -18.02 3.01
C LEU A 494 13.30 -17.21 4.20
N SER A 495 14.46 -17.59 4.73
CA SER A 495 15.22 -16.73 5.63
C SER A 495 15.78 -15.52 4.86
N LEU A 496 16.14 -14.45 5.58
CA LEU A 496 16.79 -13.27 4.99
C LEU A 496 18.02 -13.64 4.15
N ASP A 497 18.83 -14.58 4.62
CA ASP A 497 20.05 -15.01 3.92
C ASP A 497 19.71 -15.78 2.63
N GLU A 498 18.68 -16.64 2.64
CA GLU A 498 18.20 -17.35 1.44
C GLU A 498 17.54 -16.39 0.43
N GLU A 499 16.81 -15.37 0.88
CA GLU A 499 16.29 -14.30 0.01
C GLU A 499 17.44 -13.53 -0.65
N ALA A 500 18.49 -13.20 0.14
CA ALA A 500 19.67 -12.50 -0.34
C ALA A 500 20.46 -13.34 -1.36
N GLU A 501 20.67 -14.64 -1.12
CA GLU A 501 21.32 -15.54 -2.09
C GLU A 501 20.60 -15.58 -3.45
N ARG A 502 19.28 -15.44 -3.42
CA ARG A 502 18.43 -15.39 -4.61
C ARG A 502 18.21 -13.97 -5.14
N GLY A 503 18.81 -12.95 -4.55
CA GLY A 503 18.65 -11.56 -4.98
C GLY A 503 17.19 -11.08 -4.98
N ARG A 504 16.37 -11.58 -4.07
CA ARG A 504 14.96 -11.19 -3.95
C ARG A 504 14.83 -9.89 -3.15
N TYR A 505 13.79 -9.12 -3.44
CA TYR A 505 13.41 -7.99 -2.60
C TYR A 505 12.92 -8.48 -1.23
N HIS A 506 12.99 -7.62 -0.23
CA HIS A 506 12.53 -7.98 1.10
C HIS A 506 11.00 -8.10 1.12
N ILE A 507 10.49 -9.29 1.44
CA ILE A 507 9.06 -9.55 1.60
C ILE A 507 8.88 -10.21 2.98
N THR A 508 8.15 -9.53 3.87
CA THR A 508 8.02 -9.94 5.28
C THR A 508 6.60 -10.34 5.65
N GLU A 509 5.66 -10.13 4.73
CA GLU A 509 4.25 -10.46 4.83
C GLU A 509 4.08 -11.97 4.79
N VAL A 510 3.58 -12.56 5.87
CA VAL A 510 3.40 -14.02 5.98
C VAL A 510 2.50 -14.57 4.87
N ASP A 511 1.41 -13.87 4.57
CA ASP A 511 0.38 -14.37 3.66
C ASP A 511 0.88 -14.54 2.22
N TYR A 512 1.89 -13.75 1.79
CA TYR A 512 2.55 -13.92 0.50
C TYR A 512 3.16 -15.32 0.33
N PHE A 513 3.65 -15.90 1.42
CA PHE A 513 4.33 -17.20 1.41
C PHE A 513 3.38 -18.38 1.62
N LEU A 514 2.07 -18.16 1.73
CA LEU A 514 1.10 -19.22 1.98
C LEU A 514 0.45 -19.69 0.66
N ILE A 515 0.29 -21.00 0.52
CA ILE A 515 -0.46 -21.65 -0.55
C ILE A 515 -1.62 -22.41 0.09
N TYR A 516 -2.83 -22.01 -0.27
CA TYR A 516 -4.06 -22.63 0.16
C TYR A 516 -4.60 -23.56 -0.92
N PHE A 517 -4.56 -24.87 -0.70
CA PHE A 517 -5.21 -25.83 -1.60
C PHE A 517 -6.69 -25.96 -1.27
N ARG A 518 -7.54 -25.86 -2.30
CA ARG A 518 -9.00 -25.93 -2.19
C ARG A 518 -9.52 -27.20 -2.82
N THR A 519 -10.65 -27.67 -2.30
CA THR A 519 -11.22 -28.95 -2.69
C THR A 519 -12.60 -28.81 -3.28
N VAL A 520 -12.84 -29.51 -4.38
CA VAL A 520 -14.18 -29.73 -4.95
C VAL A 520 -14.42 -31.23 -4.97
N MET A 521 -15.59 -31.68 -4.49
CA MET A 521 -15.95 -33.11 -4.43
C MET A 521 -14.90 -34.01 -3.73
N ALA A 522 -14.26 -33.49 -2.67
CA ALA A 522 -13.20 -34.17 -1.91
C ALA A 522 -11.91 -34.48 -2.70
N GLN A 523 -11.61 -33.70 -3.74
CA GLN A 523 -10.33 -33.71 -4.44
C GLN A 523 -9.75 -32.29 -4.47
N VAL A 524 -8.42 -32.17 -4.44
CA VAL A 524 -7.74 -30.89 -4.63
C VAL A 524 -8.02 -30.41 -6.07
N ASP A 525 -8.54 -29.19 -6.20
CA ASP A 525 -9.01 -28.65 -7.48
C ASP A 525 -8.21 -27.41 -7.90
N TYR A 526 -8.08 -26.44 -7.00
CA TYR A 526 -7.34 -25.20 -7.25
C TYR A 526 -6.51 -24.77 -6.04
N LEU A 527 -5.61 -23.82 -6.24
CA LEU A 527 -4.81 -23.20 -5.19
C LEU A 527 -5.00 -21.68 -5.18
N LEU A 528 -4.75 -21.07 -4.02
CA LEU A 528 -4.78 -19.63 -3.81
C LEU A 528 -3.50 -19.19 -3.09
N PHE A 529 -3.00 -17.99 -3.38
CA PHE A 529 -1.87 -17.36 -2.68
C PHE A 529 -2.31 -16.35 -1.61
N CYS A 530 -3.61 -16.06 -1.54
CA CYS A 530 -4.20 -15.30 -0.46
C CYS A 530 -5.34 -16.12 0.12
N GLN A 531 -5.64 -15.88 1.39
CA GLN A 531 -6.88 -16.39 1.95
C GLN A 531 -8.02 -15.66 1.24
N GLU A 532 -8.70 -16.32 0.30
CA GLU A 532 -10.10 -15.98 0.04
C GLU A 532 -10.76 -15.96 1.42
N SER A 533 -11.47 -14.88 1.77
CA SER A 533 -12.27 -14.75 2.98
C SER A 533 -13.41 -15.78 2.96
N THR A 534 -13.00 -17.03 3.12
CA THR A 534 -13.75 -18.26 3.03
C THR A 534 -13.50 -18.99 4.35
N ASN A 535 -14.60 -19.05 5.10
CA ASN A 535 -14.78 -19.73 6.37
C ASN A 535 -14.09 -19.09 7.58
N MET A 536 -14.78 -18.07 8.13
CA MET A 536 -14.82 -17.88 9.58
C MET A 536 -14.94 -19.26 10.25
N ALA A 537 -13.99 -19.62 11.09
CA ALA A 537 -14.24 -20.58 12.15
C ALA A 537 -15.22 -19.89 13.13
N VAL A 538 -16.52 -20.01 12.86
CA VAL A 538 -17.56 -19.38 13.67
C VAL A 538 -17.55 -20.06 15.04
N SER A 539 -17.15 -19.33 16.09
CA SER A 539 -17.33 -19.75 17.48
C SER A 539 -18.80 -20.07 17.76
N GLU A 540 -19.05 -21.18 18.45
CA GLU A 540 -20.41 -21.64 18.75
C GLU A 540 -21.18 -20.58 19.57
N ASP A 541 -22.43 -20.35 19.17
CA ASP A 541 -23.45 -19.54 19.89
C ASP A 541 -23.22 -18.01 19.92
N ARG A 542 -23.07 -17.36 18.75
CA ARG A 542 -23.05 -15.90 18.58
C ARG A 542 -24.44 -15.29 18.43
N SER A 543 -24.60 -14.04 18.86
CA SER A 543 -25.89 -13.35 18.94
C SER A 543 -25.85 -11.90 18.46
N ILE A 544 -26.88 -11.49 17.70
CA ILE A 544 -27.08 -10.12 17.24
C ILE A 544 -28.51 -9.65 17.46
N ALA A 545 -28.68 -8.40 17.85
CA ALA A 545 -29.95 -7.68 17.71
C ALA A 545 -29.83 -6.58 16.65
N ILE A 546 -30.77 -6.54 15.71
CA ILE A 546 -30.85 -5.55 14.64
C ILE A 546 -32.08 -4.68 14.88
N VAL A 547 -31.86 -3.38 15.11
CA VAL A 547 -32.89 -2.38 15.42
C VAL A 547 -33.16 -1.52 14.20
N GLY A 548 -34.44 -1.33 13.86
CA GLY A 548 -34.84 -0.59 12.66
C GLY A 548 -34.89 -1.46 11.41
N VAL A 549 -35.36 -2.70 11.54
CA VAL A 549 -35.38 -3.67 10.44
C VAL A 549 -36.29 -3.20 9.31
N GLY A 550 -35.72 -3.05 8.12
CA GLY A 550 -36.41 -2.79 6.85
C GLY A 550 -36.13 -3.87 5.80
N PRO A 551 -36.83 -3.83 4.64
CA PRO A 551 -36.77 -4.86 3.60
C PRO A 551 -35.45 -4.88 2.79
N SER A 552 -34.54 -3.94 3.06
CA SER A 552 -33.29 -3.74 2.29
C SER A 552 -32.09 -4.14 3.14
N LEU A 553 -31.23 -3.19 3.53
CA LEU A 553 -29.96 -3.43 4.23
C LEU A 553 -30.07 -4.35 5.46
N SER A 554 -30.99 -4.09 6.39
CA SER A 554 -31.14 -4.92 7.59
C SER A 554 -31.58 -6.35 7.29
N ARG A 555 -32.39 -6.57 6.24
CA ARG A 555 -32.77 -7.91 5.78
C ARG A 555 -31.55 -8.64 5.21
N SER A 556 -30.76 -7.98 4.37
CA SER A 556 -29.54 -8.55 3.79
C SER A 556 -28.52 -8.92 4.88
N LEU A 557 -28.26 -8.03 5.84
CA LEU A 557 -27.39 -8.30 6.98
C LEU A 557 -27.83 -9.55 7.74
N ALA A 558 -29.12 -9.65 8.05
CA ALA A 558 -29.67 -10.78 8.79
C ALA A 558 -29.60 -12.10 7.99
N LEU A 559 -29.83 -12.07 6.67
CA LEU A 559 -29.69 -13.26 5.82
C LEU A 559 -28.25 -13.75 5.76
N TRP A 560 -27.29 -12.82 5.62
CA TRP A 560 -25.88 -13.17 5.65
C TRP A 560 -25.48 -13.78 7.00
N LEU A 561 -25.89 -13.19 8.13
CA LEU A 561 -25.59 -13.74 9.46
C LEU A 561 -26.30 -15.09 9.72
N ALA A 562 -27.50 -15.30 9.18
CA ALA A 562 -28.18 -16.59 9.25
C ALA A 562 -27.45 -17.66 8.44
N SER A 563 -26.83 -17.27 7.32
CA SER A 563 -25.97 -18.15 6.54
C SER A 563 -24.68 -18.57 7.27
N LEU A 564 -24.34 -17.85 8.36
CA LEU A 564 -23.21 -18.12 9.25
C LEU A 564 -23.63 -18.80 10.57
N GLY A 565 -24.92 -19.08 10.78
CA GLY A 565 -25.37 -19.80 11.98
C GLY A 565 -25.65 -18.95 13.22
N TRP A 566 -25.83 -17.62 13.09
CA TRP A 566 -26.01 -16.72 14.23
C TRP A 566 -27.42 -16.76 14.82
N ASN A 567 -27.53 -16.49 16.13
CA ASN A 567 -28.79 -16.12 16.78
C ASN A 567 -29.13 -14.67 16.43
N ILE A 568 -30.33 -14.43 15.87
CA ILE A 568 -30.71 -13.14 15.27
C ILE A 568 -32.02 -12.65 15.87
N ALA A 569 -32.00 -11.44 16.42
CA ALA A 569 -33.16 -10.74 16.94
C ALA A 569 -33.47 -9.52 16.07
N LEU A 570 -34.72 -9.40 15.66
CA LEU A 570 -35.18 -8.36 14.75
C LEU A 570 -36.17 -7.43 15.47
N ILE A 571 -35.87 -6.13 15.48
CA ILE A 571 -36.71 -5.11 16.13
C ILE A 571 -37.13 -4.05 15.12
N SER A 572 -38.44 -3.83 15.02
CA SER A 572 -39.02 -2.71 14.28
C SER A 572 -40.39 -2.34 14.86
N ARG A 573 -40.98 -1.22 14.40
CA ARG A 573 -42.31 -0.77 14.89
C ARG A 573 -43.48 -1.60 14.40
N SER A 574 -43.34 -2.27 13.25
CA SER A 574 -44.47 -2.91 12.55
C SER A 574 -44.30 -4.43 12.53
N GLU A 575 -45.27 -5.15 13.09
CA GLU A 575 -45.19 -6.60 13.23
C GLU A 575 -45.29 -7.36 11.89
N GLU A 576 -46.18 -6.94 10.99
CA GLU A 576 -46.44 -7.68 9.76
C GLU A 576 -45.22 -7.75 8.81
N PRO A 577 -44.50 -6.64 8.49
CA PRO A 577 -43.28 -6.72 7.69
C PRO A 577 -42.16 -7.47 8.41
N LEU A 578 -42.07 -7.31 9.74
CA LEU A 578 -41.04 -7.91 10.57
C LEU A 578 -41.17 -9.44 10.61
N SER A 579 -42.38 -9.96 10.78
CA SER A 579 -42.67 -11.40 10.78
C SER A 579 -42.38 -12.07 9.43
N LYS A 580 -42.65 -11.38 8.31
CA LYS A 580 -42.29 -11.85 6.96
C LYS A 580 -40.78 -11.99 6.79
N ILE A 581 -40.02 -10.95 7.16
CA ILE A 581 -38.56 -10.96 7.12
C ILE A 581 -38.00 -12.03 8.07
N ALA A 582 -38.54 -12.16 9.29
CA ALA A 582 -38.12 -13.19 10.24
C ALA A 582 -38.34 -14.61 9.71
N THR A 583 -39.48 -14.86 9.05
CA THR A 583 -39.78 -16.15 8.42
C THR A 583 -38.76 -16.48 7.33
N GLU A 584 -38.42 -15.49 6.51
CA GLU A 584 -37.42 -15.64 5.47
C GLU A 584 -36.02 -15.96 6.02
N ILE A 585 -35.58 -15.22 7.04
CA ILE A 585 -34.28 -15.44 7.69
C ILE A 585 -34.25 -16.82 8.37
N LYS A 586 -35.35 -17.23 9.00
CA LYS A 586 -35.48 -18.56 9.59
C LYS A 586 -35.38 -19.67 8.55
N ASN A 587 -35.91 -19.47 7.34
CA ASN A 587 -35.77 -20.42 6.24
C ASN A 587 -34.35 -20.47 5.67
N ALA A 588 -33.58 -19.38 5.76
CA ALA A 588 -32.20 -19.29 5.28
C ALA A 588 -31.16 -19.74 6.33
N GLN A 589 -31.59 -20.03 7.56
CA GLN A 589 -30.73 -20.39 8.69
C GLN A 589 -30.02 -21.72 8.46
N LYS A 590 -28.68 -21.72 8.53
CA LYS A 590 -27.87 -22.94 8.36
C LYS A 590 -27.69 -23.74 9.65
N ASN A 591 -27.76 -23.11 10.81
CA ASN A 591 -27.66 -23.80 12.10
C ASN A 591 -29.07 -24.11 12.65
N PRO A 592 -29.50 -25.38 12.70
CA PRO A 592 -30.85 -25.75 13.16
C PRO A 592 -31.14 -25.36 14.61
N ASP A 593 -30.10 -25.16 15.43
CA ASP A 593 -30.22 -24.79 16.85
C ASP A 593 -30.21 -23.26 17.08
N ALA A 594 -29.89 -22.48 16.05
CA ALA A 594 -29.83 -21.02 16.15
C ALA A 594 -31.23 -20.38 16.15
N LYS A 595 -31.43 -19.40 17.03
CA LYS A 595 -32.71 -18.72 17.24
C LYS A 595 -32.85 -17.52 16.29
N VAL A 596 -33.94 -17.48 15.54
CA VAL A 596 -34.39 -16.27 14.81
C VAL A 596 -35.68 -15.78 15.45
N ILE A 597 -35.61 -14.64 16.14
CA ILE A 597 -36.70 -14.06 16.92
C ILE A 597 -37.00 -12.63 16.48
N TYR A 598 -38.20 -12.15 16.75
CA TYR A 598 -38.55 -10.77 16.48
C TYR A 598 -39.46 -10.18 17.55
N LYS A 599 -39.37 -8.86 17.76
CA LYS A 599 -40.19 -8.12 18.72
C LYS A 599 -40.50 -6.73 18.20
N THR A 600 -41.73 -6.28 18.38
CA THR A 600 -42.09 -4.88 18.11
C THR A 600 -41.46 -3.97 19.15
N GLY A 601 -40.81 -2.89 18.72
CA GLY A 601 -40.26 -1.85 19.58
C GLY A 601 -40.25 -0.50 18.89
N ASP A 602 -40.72 0.53 19.59
CA ASP A 602 -40.65 1.92 19.12
C ASP A 602 -39.36 2.57 19.58
N THR A 603 -38.47 2.86 18.64
CA THR A 603 -37.17 3.47 18.92
C THR A 603 -37.26 4.93 19.35
N SER A 604 -38.41 5.58 19.13
CA SER A 604 -38.67 6.94 19.63
C SER A 604 -39.07 6.96 21.12
N ASP A 605 -39.43 5.81 21.69
CA ASP A 605 -39.73 5.63 23.11
C ASP A 605 -38.62 4.77 23.77
N PRO A 606 -37.77 5.39 24.63
CA PRO A 606 -36.71 4.68 25.34
C PRO A 606 -37.18 3.45 26.12
N SER A 607 -38.39 3.46 26.67
CA SER A 607 -38.91 2.35 27.47
C SER A 607 -39.32 1.18 26.57
N SER A 608 -39.96 1.48 25.44
CA SER A 608 -40.31 0.51 24.41
C SER A 608 -39.08 -0.19 23.83
N LEU A 609 -38.06 0.58 23.44
CA LEU A 609 -36.82 0.04 22.89
C LEU A 609 -36.08 -0.86 23.89
N LYS A 610 -35.92 -0.41 25.14
CA LYS A 610 -35.28 -1.22 26.19
C LYS A 610 -36.03 -2.52 26.45
N THR A 611 -37.35 -2.45 26.56
CA THR A 611 -38.19 -3.64 26.79
C THR A 611 -38.05 -4.65 25.64
N ALA A 612 -37.97 -4.19 24.40
CA ALA A 612 -37.75 -5.06 23.25
C ALA A 612 -36.35 -5.72 23.29
N LEU A 613 -35.31 -4.97 23.66
CA LEU A 613 -33.94 -5.47 23.78
C LEU A 613 -33.76 -6.43 24.97
N ASP A 614 -34.35 -6.13 26.12
CA ASP A 614 -34.37 -7.01 27.31
C ASP A 614 -35.01 -8.35 26.95
N TRP A 615 -36.16 -8.32 26.26
CA TRP A 615 -36.81 -9.52 25.77
C TRP A 615 -35.91 -10.35 24.84
N CYS A 616 -35.08 -9.72 23.99
CA CYS A 616 -34.16 -10.45 23.10
C CYS A 616 -33.10 -11.23 23.88
N VAL A 617 -32.49 -10.60 24.90
CA VAL A 617 -31.51 -11.25 25.78
C VAL A 617 -32.15 -12.38 26.58
N GLU A 618 -33.38 -12.20 27.06
CA GLU A 618 -34.14 -13.26 27.72
C GLU A 618 -34.40 -14.46 26.81
N GLN A 619 -34.77 -14.22 25.54
CA GLN A 619 -35.02 -15.29 24.57
C GLN A 619 -33.74 -16.03 24.17
N PHE A 620 -32.63 -15.31 24.01
CA PHE A 620 -31.34 -15.93 23.72
C PHE A 620 -30.77 -16.67 24.94
N GLN A 621 -31.11 -16.23 26.15
CA GLN A 621 -30.50 -16.68 27.41
C GLN A 621 -29.00 -16.32 27.50
N CYS A 622 -28.57 -15.31 26.76
CA CYS A 622 -27.20 -14.81 26.75
C CYS A 622 -27.17 -13.30 26.43
N LYS A 623 -26.09 -12.65 26.84
CA LYS A 623 -25.77 -11.27 26.46
C LYS A 623 -25.42 -11.19 24.98
N LEU A 624 -25.55 -10.00 24.38
CA LEU A 624 -25.37 -9.80 22.95
C LEU A 624 -23.90 -9.65 22.54
N ASP A 625 -23.52 -10.27 21.43
CA ASP A 625 -22.21 -10.05 20.79
C ASP A 625 -22.22 -8.81 19.90
N VAL A 626 -23.36 -8.54 19.24
CA VAL A 626 -23.54 -7.37 18.38
C VAL A 626 -24.88 -6.71 18.62
N LEU A 627 -24.88 -5.38 18.71
CA LEU A 627 -26.09 -4.57 18.58
C LEU A 627 -25.94 -3.67 17.35
N ASN A 628 -26.79 -3.87 16.35
CA ASN A 628 -26.86 -3.01 15.17
C ASN A 628 -28.06 -2.06 15.27
N TYR A 629 -27.78 -0.75 15.21
CA TYR A 629 -28.79 0.30 15.19
C TYR A 629 -28.87 0.93 13.79
N ASN A 630 -30.00 0.74 13.11
CA ASN A 630 -30.27 1.27 11.76
C ASN A 630 -31.59 2.06 11.67
N ALA A 631 -32.25 2.36 12.79
CA ALA A 631 -33.52 3.05 12.75
C ALA A 631 -33.36 4.52 12.32
N ALA A 632 -34.12 4.92 11.30
CA ALA A 632 -34.28 6.29 10.86
C ALA A 632 -35.65 6.46 10.21
N HIS A 633 -36.15 7.69 10.22
CA HIS A 633 -37.31 8.06 9.42
C HIS A 633 -36.81 8.68 8.11
N VAL A 634 -37.15 8.05 6.98
CA VAL A 634 -36.72 8.51 5.65
C VAL A 634 -37.93 9.15 4.98
N SER A 635 -37.93 10.48 4.92
CA SER A 635 -38.98 11.28 4.31
C SER A 635 -38.37 12.42 3.48
N GLU A 636 -38.99 12.72 2.35
CA GLU A 636 -38.60 13.85 1.50
C GLU A 636 -39.27 15.12 2.04
N ILE A 637 -38.56 15.82 2.93
CA ILE A 637 -39.00 17.08 3.53
C ILE A 637 -37.98 18.17 3.17
N ASN A 638 -38.42 19.16 2.42
CA ASN A 638 -37.61 20.34 2.13
C ASN A 638 -37.36 21.14 3.41
N ILE A 639 -36.16 21.71 3.55
CA ILE A 639 -35.80 22.53 4.70
C ILE A 639 -36.78 23.67 4.99
N MET A 640 -37.44 24.22 3.96
CA MET A 640 -38.44 25.29 4.10
C MET A 640 -39.78 24.80 4.68
N ASP A 641 -40.05 23.49 4.60
CA ASP A 641 -41.29 22.85 5.05
C ASP A 641 -41.10 22.03 6.35
N LEU A 642 -39.86 21.93 6.84
CA LEU A 642 -39.53 21.17 8.04
C LEU A 642 -40.05 21.87 9.31
N THR A 643 -41.00 21.25 10.00
CA THR A 643 -41.48 21.74 11.29
C THR A 643 -40.59 21.29 12.45
N PRO A 644 -40.51 22.07 13.55
CA PRO A 644 -39.79 21.65 14.75
C PRO A 644 -40.24 20.29 15.30
N GLU A 645 -41.55 20.00 15.26
CA GLU A 645 -42.12 18.75 15.78
C GLU A 645 -41.70 17.54 14.94
N ALA A 646 -41.63 17.69 13.61
CA ALA A 646 -41.15 16.65 12.71
C ALA A 646 -39.66 16.37 12.94
N LEU A 647 -38.86 17.43 13.09
CA LEU A 647 -37.43 17.29 13.42
C LEU A 647 -37.22 16.64 14.79
N GLU A 648 -37.98 17.03 15.81
CA GLU A 648 -37.91 16.44 17.15
C GLU A 648 -38.24 14.95 17.13
N SER A 649 -39.28 14.56 16.38
CA SER A 649 -39.66 13.16 16.17
C SER A 649 -38.52 12.35 15.52
N ASP A 650 -37.90 12.87 14.47
CA ASP A 650 -36.83 12.18 13.75
C ASP A 650 -35.52 12.10 14.56
N LEU A 651 -35.25 13.12 15.39
CA LEU A 651 -34.16 13.10 16.37
C LEU A 651 -34.39 12.07 17.48
N LYS A 652 -35.64 11.88 17.93
CA LYS A 652 -36.00 10.81 18.88
C LYS A 652 -35.69 9.44 18.30
N VAL A 653 -36.10 9.21 17.04
CA VAL A 653 -35.84 7.93 16.35
C VAL A 653 -34.34 7.72 16.12
N SER A 654 -33.60 8.69 15.60
CA SER A 654 -32.21 8.46 15.20
C SER A 654 -31.25 8.65 16.36
N ALA A 655 -31.14 9.88 16.89
CA ALA A 655 -30.10 10.25 17.85
C ALA A 655 -30.39 9.74 19.27
N VAL A 656 -31.60 9.98 19.79
CA VAL A 656 -31.99 9.51 21.13
C VAL A 656 -32.04 7.99 21.18
N GLY A 657 -32.61 7.36 20.15
CA GLY A 657 -32.60 5.90 20.05
C GLY A 657 -31.19 5.30 19.97
N THR A 658 -30.26 5.91 19.22
CA THR A 658 -28.82 5.51 19.23
C THR A 658 -28.22 5.61 20.63
N LEU A 659 -28.48 6.72 21.34
CA LEU A 659 -28.01 6.93 22.72
C LEU A 659 -28.55 5.84 23.66
N VAL A 660 -29.86 5.57 23.60
CA VAL A 660 -30.51 4.56 24.44
C VAL A 660 -29.98 3.17 24.14
N ALA A 661 -29.83 2.81 22.87
CA ALA A 661 -29.29 1.54 22.43
C ALA A 661 -27.84 1.33 22.92
N GLY A 662 -26.96 2.31 22.73
CA GLY A 662 -25.57 2.22 23.17
C GLY A 662 -25.43 2.15 24.70
N GLN A 663 -26.22 2.94 25.45
CA GLN A 663 -26.25 2.87 26.92
C GLN A 663 -26.75 1.52 27.42
N TRP A 664 -27.77 0.95 26.77
CA TRP A 664 -28.29 -0.36 27.11
C TRP A 664 -27.27 -1.47 26.79
N PHE A 665 -26.61 -1.39 25.62
CA PHE A 665 -25.62 -2.37 25.20
C PHE A 665 -24.38 -2.38 26.10
N ALA A 666 -23.96 -1.22 26.61
CA ALA A 666 -22.87 -1.12 27.58
C ALA A 666 -23.06 -2.01 28.81
N GLN A 667 -24.30 -2.36 29.17
CA GLN A 667 -24.63 -3.24 30.30
C GLN A 667 -24.90 -4.70 29.88
N ASN A 668 -25.26 -4.91 28.61
CA ASN A 668 -25.81 -6.17 28.08
C ASN A 668 -24.96 -6.79 26.95
N ALA A 669 -23.75 -6.28 26.73
CA ALA A 669 -22.76 -6.85 25.83
C ALA A 669 -22.02 -8.06 26.46
N ARG A 670 -21.67 -9.04 25.62
CA ARG A 670 -20.97 -10.27 26.01
C ARG A 670 -19.46 -10.06 26.11
N VAL A 671 -19.01 -9.39 27.17
CA VAL A 671 -17.60 -9.02 27.36
C VAL A 671 -16.72 -10.14 27.93
N ASP A 672 -17.30 -11.24 28.38
CA ASP A 672 -16.60 -12.39 28.96
C ASP A 672 -15.72 -13.14 27.96
N ARG A 673 -15.93 -12.93 26.66
CA ARG A 673 -15.12 -13.53 25.58
C ARG A 673 -13.98 -12.64 25.06
N VAL A 674 -13.84 -11.41 25.58
CA VAL A 674 -12.77 -10.48 25.17
C VAL A 674 -11.38 -11.07 25.39
N ALA A 675 -11.18 -11.83 26.47
CA ALA A 675 -9.91 -12.52 26.73
C ALA A 675 -9.54 -13.59 25.67
N GLN A 676 -10.49 -13.95 24.80
CA GLN A 676 -10.32 -14.89 23.67
C GLN A 676 -10.26 -14.16 22.32
N GLY A 677 -10.20 -12.83 22.31
CA GLY A 677 -10.18 -11.99 21.10
C GLY A 677 -11.55 -11.67 20.51
N GLU A 678 -12.67 -12.09 21.13
CA GLU A 678 -14.01 -11.83 20.61
C GLU A 678 -14.63 -10.59 21.28
N TYR A 679 -14.36 -9.41 20.73
CA TYR A 679 -14.95 -8.17 21.25
C TYR A 679 -16.42 -8.00 20.85
N PRO A 680 -17.32 -7.60 21.77
CA PRO A 680 -18.65 -7.18 21.40
C PRO A 680 -18.64 -5.85 20.66
N VAL A 681 -19.54 -5.67 19.69
CA VAL A 681 -19.56 -4.51 18.79
C VAL A 681 -20.92 -3.81 18.77
N PHE A 682 -20.90 -2.49 18.97
CA PHE A 682 -22.05 -1.62 18.72
C PHE A 682 -21.93 -0.99 17.33
N LEU A 683 -22.79 -1.42 16.40
CA LEU A 683 -22.81 -0.92 15.03
C LEU A 683 -23.91 0.13 14.84
N VAL A 684 -23.57 1.32 14.35
CA VAL A 684 -24.56 2.36 14.04
C VAL A 684 -24.52 2.67 12.55
N THR A 685 -25.59 2.28 11.86
CA THR A 685 -25.68 2.36 10.39
C THR A 685 -26.09 3.75 9.94
N GLY A 686 -25.30 4.32 9.03
CA GLY A 686 -25.46 5.70 8.59
C GLY A 686 -25.19 5.88 7.10
N GLY A 687 -25.09 7.14 6.71
CA GLY A 687 -24.65 7.56 5.37
C GLY A 687 -23.97 8.91 5.46
N LEU A 688 -23.52 9.45 4.35
CA LEU A 688 -22.72 10.69 4.33
C LEU A 688 -23.56 11.98 4.32
N LEU A 689 -24.80 11.95 4.81
CA LEU A 689 -25.68 13.13 4.82
C LEU A 689 -25.25 14.19 5.84
N ASP A 690 -24.38 13.87 6.80
CA ASP A 690 -23.71 14.83 7.68
C ASP A 690 -22.64 15.65 6.94
N LYS A 691 -21.93 15.01 6.01
CA LYS A 691 -20.89 15.63 5.18
C LYS A 691 -21.49 16.30 3.94
N ASN A 692 -22.52 15.68 3.35
CA ASN A 692 -23.19 16.11 2.11
C ASN A 692 -24.71 16.19 2.33
N PRO A 693 -25.21 17.21 3.04
CA PRO A 693 -26.64 17.34 3.33
C PRO A 693 -27.45 17.60 2.05
N VAL A 694 -28.65 17.03 1.98
CA VAL A 694 -29.56 17.20 0.84
C VAL A 694 -30.77 18.02 1.29
N PRO A 695 -31.08 19.18 0.67
CA PRO A 695 -32.15 20.07 1.13
C PRO A 695 -33.54 19.41 1.22
N PHE A 696 -33.84 18.45 0.33
CA PHE A 696 -35.10 17.70 0.31
C PHE A 696 -35.13 16.51 1.28
N PHE A 697 -34.02 16.19 1.93
CA PHE A 697 -33.95 15.23 3.03
C PHE A 697 -33.49 15.92 4.32
N SER A 698 -33.96 17.15 4.55
CA SER A 698 -33.44 18.04 5.59
C SER A 698 -33.46 17.42 7.00
N SER A 699 -34.60 16.87 7.41
CA SER A 699 -34.75 16.20 8.72
C SER A 699 -33.84 14.99 8.87
N LEU A 700 -33.71 14.18 7.82
CA LEU A 700 -32.85 13.00 7.79
C LEU A 700 -31.36 13.38 7.86
N SER A 701 -30.94 14.43 7.13
CA SER A 701 -29.56 14.95 7.19
C SER A 701 -29.20 15.42 8.60
N ILE A 702 -30.08 16.19 9.24
CA ILE A 702 -29.85 16.70 10.61
C ILE A 702 -29.82 15.54 11.61
N SER A 703 -30.80 14.64 11.54
CA SER A 703 -30.92 13.53 12.50
C SER A 703 -29.79 12.48 12.35
N LYS A 704 -29.31 12.20 11.14
CA LYS A 704 -28.14 11.33 10.91
C LYS A 704 -26.84 11.96 11.41
N SER A 705 -26.64 13.27 11.21
CA SER A 705 -25.50 14.00 11.78
C SER A 705 -25.47 13.90 13.32
N ALA A 706 -26.63 14.06 13.96
CA ALA A 706 -26.76 13.90 15.41
C ALA A 706 -26.46 12.45 15.87
N SER A 707 -27.00 11.44 15.18
CA SER A 707 -26.76 10.01 15.49
C SER A 707 -25.28 9.63 15.31
N GLN A 708 -24.61 10.12 14.26
CA GLN A 708 -23.19 9.86 14.03
C GLN A 708 -22.30 10.53 15.08
N ASN A 709 -22.64 11.74 15.53
CA ASN A 709 -21.93 12.39 16.63
C ASN A 709 -22.05 11.56 17.93
N VAL A 710 -23.26 11.10 18.28
CA VAL A 710 -23.47 10.20 19.42
C VAL A 710 -22.64 8.91 19.29
N SER A 711 -22.54 8.36 18.08
CA SER A 711 -21.76 7.15 17.79
C SER A 711 -20.26 7.37 18.01
N ARG A 712 -19.72 8.50 17.54
CA ARG A 712 -18.30 8.89 17.77
C ARG A 712 -18.00 9.09 19.26
N LEU A 713 -18.94 9.64 20.04
CA LEU A 713 -18.79 9.74 21.50
C LEU A 713 -18.73 8.37 22.16
N PHE A 714 -19.55 7.40 21.72
CA PHE A 714 -19.43 6.03 22.20
C PHE A 714 -18.11 5.38 21.79
N ALA A 715 -17.62 5.62 20.56
CA ALA A 715 -16.35 5.08 20.09
C ALA A 715 -15.15 5.56 20.91
N GLN A 716 -15.22 6.76 21.48
CA GLN A 716 -14.19 7.29 22.39
C GLN A 716 -14.30 6.71 23.82
N TRP A 717 -15.43 6.11 24.20
CA TRP A 717 -15.72 5.78 25.61
C TRP A 717 -15.90 4.28 25.88
N LEU A 718 -16.64 3.58 25.03
CA LEU A 718 -16.97 2.17 25.23
C LEU A 718 -15.77 1.22 25.14
N PRO A 719 -14.80 1.41 24.22
CA PRO A 719 -13.70 0.46 24.08
C PRO A 719 -12.84 0.35 25.35
N GLU A 720 -12.39 1.48 25.90
CA GLU A 720 -11.51 1.48 27.08
C GLU A 720 -12.24 1.09 28.38
N ARG A 721 -13.51 1.50 28.54
CA ARG A 721 -14.23 1.39 29.82
C ARG A 721 -15.09 0.14 29.93
N TYR A 722 -15.60 -0.34 28.81
CA TYR A 722 -16.56 -1.44 28.76
C TYR A 722 -16.08 -2.60 27.88
N SER A 723 -14.90 -2.49 27.25
CA SER A 723 -14.38 -3.49 26.29
C SER A 723 -15.38 -3.77 25.17
N ILE A 724 -16.05 -2.72 24.69
CA ILE A 724 -17.01 -2.78 23.59
C ILE A 724 -16.53 -1.89 22.46
N LEU A 725 -16.41 -2.46 21.26
CA LEU A 725 -16.04 -1.72 20.07
C LEU A 725 -17.26 -0.99 19.49
N VAL A 726 -17.00 0.10 18.78
CA VAL A 726 -18.05 0.87 18.09
C VAL A 726 -17.68 1.02 16.63
N GLY A 727 -18.59 0.60 15.75
CA GLY A 727 -18.40 0.67 14.30
C GLY A 727 -19.53 1.43 13.62
N MET A 728 -19.18 2.17 12.56
CA MET A 728 -20.09 2.98 11.78
C MET A 728 -19.99 2.59 10.31
N PRO A 729 -20.83 1.65 9.83
CA PRO A 729 -20.99 1.39 8.41
C PRO A 729 -21.76 2.55 7.76
N LEU A 730 -21.04 3.37 6.98
CA LEU A 730 -21.58 4.54 6.29
C LEU A 730 -21.72 4.27 4.80
N VAL A 731 -22.95 4.34 4.29
CA VAL A 731 -23.23 4.13 2.87
C VAL A 731 -23.42 5.47 2.15
N GLN A 732 -22.66 5.69 1.07
CA GLN A 732 -22.78 6.81 0.17
C GLN A 732 -23.76 6.48 -0.96
N GLY A 733 -24.77 7.34 -1.16
CA GLY A 733 -25.79 7.14 -2.19
C GLY A 733 -26.99 6.34 -1.73
N THR A 734 -27.82 5.91 -2.69
CA THR A 734 -29.10 5.25 -2.41
C THR A 734 -28.94 3.73 -2.40
N VAL A 735 -29.47 3.07 -1.37
CA VAL A 735 -29.52 1.61 -1.30
C VAL A 735 -30.70 1.10 -2.12
N THR A 736 -30.43 0.33 -3.18
CA THR A 736 -31.49 -0.15 -4.09
C THR A 736 -32.11 -1.44 -3.60
N GLY A 737 -33.41 -1.44 -3.28
CA GLY A 737 -34.17 -2.64 -2.93
C GLY A 737 -35.07 -3.11 -4.08
N SER A 738 -35.10 -4.42 -4.32
CA SER A 738 -35.96 -5.11 -5.28
C SER A 738 -37.46 -5.01 -4.92
N ALA A 739 -38.11 -3.89 -5.27
CA ALA A 739 -39.57 -3.82 -5.30
C ALA A 739 -40.15 -2.91 -6.41
N THR A 740 -39.40 -1.99 -7.00
CA THR A 740 -39.97 -1.03 -7.98
C THR A 740 -39.17 -0.82 -9.27
N GLY A 741 -38.11 -1.59 -9.51
CA GLY A 741 -37.63 -1.86 -10.87
C GLY A 741 -37.08 -0.69 -11.70
N LYS A 742 -36.80 0.49 -11.14
CA LYS A 742 -36.01 1.55 -11.81
C LYS A 742 -35.32 2.45 -10.80
N PHE A 743 -33.98 2.53 -10.85
CA PHE A 743 -33.14 3.74 -10.73
C PHE A 743 -31.69 3.34 -11.05
N GLU A 744 -31.01 4.07 -11.95
CA GLU A 744 -29.59 3.90 -12.26
C GLU A 744 -28.74 4.58 -11.17
N GLY A 745 -27.74 3.87 -10.62
CA GLY A 745 -26.67 4.48 -9.80
C GLY A 745 -26.70 4.27 -8.27
N GLY A 746 -27.49 3.32 -7.73
CA GLY A 746 -27.45 2.97 -6.30
C GLY A 746 -26.73 1.65 -6.00
N VAL A 747 -26.40 1.41 -4.73
CA VAL A 747 -25.60 0.25 -4.27
C VAL A 747 -26.53 -0.87 -3.78
N HIS A 748 -26.23 -2.12 -4.16
CA HIS A 748 -27.03 -3.28 -3.75
C HIS A 748 -26.79 -3.60 -2.26
N PRO A 749 -27.84 -3.95 -1.49
CA PRO A 749 -27.70 -4.31 -0.07
C PRO A 749 -26.67 -5.39 0.21
N ASP A 750 -26.62 -6.44 -0.63
CA ASP A 750 -25.71 -7.56 -0.41
C ASP A 750 -24.24 -7.15 -0.61
N ASP A 751 -23.96 -6.25 -1.56
CA ASP A 751 -22.62 -5.69 -1.78
C ASP A 751 -22.19 -4.85 -0.57
N ILE A 752 -23.12 -4.06 -0.01
CA ILE A 752 -22.87 -3.34 1.26
C ILE A 752 -22.56 -4.33 2.38
N ILE A 753 -23.24 -5.47 2.46
CA ILE A 753 -22.91 -6.45 3.50
C ILE A 753 -21.53 -7.04 3.28
N GLN A 754 -21.16 -7.40 2.04
CA GLN A 754 -19.88 -8.04 1.75
C GLN A 754 -18.69 -7.07 1.85
N GLU A 755 -18.82 -5.84 1.36
CA GLU A 755 -17.72 -4.88 1.26
C GLU A 755 -17.60 -3.99 2.51
N LEU A 756 -18.71 -3.71 3.19
CA LEU A 756 -18.73 -2.78 4.32
C LEU A 756 -18.93 -3.46 5.68
N PHE A 757 -19.99 -4.27 5.83
CA PHE A 757 -20.28 -4.89 7.13
C PHE A 757 -19.30 -6.01 7.45
N LYS A 758 -19.00 -6.90 6.50
CA LYS A 758 -18.15 -8.08 6.69
C LYS A 758 -16.84 -7.74 7.39
N SER A 759 -16.17 -6.67 6.96
CA SER A 759 -14.88 -6.28 7.55
C SER A 759 -14.97 -5.87 9.02
N PHE A 760 -16.08 -5.29 9.50
CA PHE A 760 -16.27 -5.06 10.94
C PHE A 760 -16.33 -6.38 11.72
N PHE A 761 -16.91 -7.43 11.14
CA PHE A 761 -16.96 -8.76 11.73
C PHE A 761 -15.65 -9.52 11.57
N GLU A 762 -14.83 -9.25 10.56
CA GLU A 762 -13.51 -9.88 10.39
C GLU A 762 -12.49 -9.22 11.31
N ASP A 763 -12.40 -7.88 11.29
CA ASP A 763 -11.50 -7.12 12.14
C ASP A 763 -11.69 -7.48 13.61
N ARG A 764 -12.95 -7.52 14.08
CA ARG A 764 -13.25 -7.75 15.51
C ARG A 764 -12.73 -9.10 16.01
N GLU A 765 -12.64 -10.10 15.13
CA GLU A 765 -12.23 -11.48 15.47
C GLU A 765 -10.70 -11.62 15.40
N ASN A 766 -10.04 -10.72 14.68
CA ASN A 766 -8.60 -10.67 14.52
C ASN A 766 -7.91 -9.78 15.58
N LEU A 767 -8.66 -9.08 16.43
CA LEU A 767 -8.12 -8.24 17.50
C LEU A 767 -7.60 -9.10 18.67
N GLN A 768 -6.32 -9.47 18.62
CA GLN A 768 -5.65 -10.21 19.69
C GLN A 768 -4.82 -9.32 20.63
N ASP A 769 -4.33 -8.17 20.17
CA ASP A 769 -3.35 -7.31 20.89
C ASP A 769 -3.88 -5.90 21.24
N GLY A 770 -5.16 -5.80 21.60
CA GLY A 770 -5.80 -4.53 21.97
C GLY A 770 -6.63 -3.90 20.86
N ILE A 771 -7.01 -2.63 21.02
CA ILE A 771 -8.01 -1.95 20.16
C ILE A 771 -7.40 -0.92 19.19
N GLU A 772 -6.08 -0.76 19.17
CA GLU A 772 -5.41 0.34 18.43
C GLU A 772 -5.57 0.24 16.90
N SER A 773 -5.81 -0.96 16.37
CA SER A 773 -6.07 -1.20 14.95
C SER A 773 -7.55 -1.16 14.55
N TRP A 774 -8.47 -0.91 15.50
CA TRP A 774 -9.90 -0.91 15.22
C TRP A 774 -10.32 0.32 14.40
N THR A 775 -10.91 0.07 13.23
CA THR A 775 -11.45 1.14 12.38
C THR A 775 -12.89 1.48 12.79
N VAL A 776 -13.12 2.71 13.26
CA VAL A 776 -14.44 3.17 13.72
C VAL A 776 -15.41 3.43 12.55
N GLU A 777 -14.95 4.10 11.48
CA GLU A 777 -15.77 4.44 10.32
C GLU A 777 -15.30 3.70 9.08
N ARG A 778 -16.21 3.00 8.41
CA ARG A 778 -15.99 2.48 7.06
C ARG A 778 -17.02 3.12 6.14
N ILE A 779 -16.59 3.48 4.93
CA ILE A 779 -17.42 4.19 3.95
C ILE A 779 -17.42 3.35 2.67
N MET A 780 -18.61 3.12 2.12
CA MET A 780 -18.83 2.54 0.80
C MET A 780 -19.60 3.50 -0.09
#